data_AF-A0A7X2SWL6-F1
#
_entry.id   AF-A0A7X2SWL6-F1
#
_cell.length_a   1.000
_cell.length_b   1.000
_cell.length_c   1.000
_cell.angle_alpha   90.00
_cell.angle_beta   90.00
_cell.angle_gamma   90.00
#
_symmetry.space_group_name_H-M   'P 1'
#
loop_
_entity.id
_entity.type
_entity.pdbx_description
1 polymer ?
#
loop_
_entity_poly.entity_id
_entity_poly.type
_entity_poly.pdbx_seq_one_letter_code
_entity_poly.pdbx_strand_id
1 'polypeptide(L)'
;TFSIHTHIVVSPEDDVEIRRITVTNRSRQTRPFDITSYTEVVLAPAASDMAHPAFSNLFVQTEIVDRLEAILAHRRPREEKEVTAWMFHAMAIHGNTGRQTSFETDRARFLGRGRTPADAQALMPGSELTGQQGAVLDPVLSIRQSVTLKAGEAVTIDMLYGVTLQRDTTIALIEKYRNHISADRVFELAWSHSQVALRQLNIRTEDTSLFNQLASAVLFSSAEMRGESDALMQNRLGQESLWRHAISGDLPILLVRIENINQLDLVTTLIQAHQYWRQKGLTVDLLILNSDQGGYQQNLFNQLTTLIPAGDERQQADKPGGIFIRKSESFSADDLQLLLSVAAVVLEGRNGSLADQLSTLLKPVRTPPAFAFPSVSKTPPPAAVTFSPARLQFFNGTGGFNEDGSEYHIILSGQQQTPAPWCNVLANSQLGTVISESGQGYSWYENAHEYRLTPWHNDPVSDSSGEALYLRDEETGDVWSPTPLPVRGKGDYLTRHGFGYSTFEHTEYGISSTLTVFVAEEAPVRLSLLTLSNLSGKTRNLSITGYVEWVLGELASRSARHVVTSPAAIATGSAVLARNFYNSTGSARTAFFAVTGTRIAHSGNRLECLGRNGTTRQPAMMNVRGLSGNTGAGMDPCAALQTLTTLIDGDSRSFVFALGVGEDEGAVTALMQQFLSTGEAQNELARVKQHWHQLLTKVQIQTPATEVDLLANGWLLYQTLASRLLARSGYYQSGG
;
A
#
# COMPACT_ATOMS: atom_id res chain seq x y z
N THR A 1 16.16 12.72 -29.66
CA THR A 1 15.86 12.49 -28.24
C THR A 1 15.49 13.82 -27.61
N PHE A 2 14.70 13.80 -26.54
CA PHE A 2 14.45 15.00 -25.73
C PHE A 2 15.37 14.99 -24.51
N SER A 3 15.73 16.17 -24.02
CA SER A 3 16.41 16.37 -22.74
C SER A 3 15.44 17.12 -21.84
N ILE A 4 15.23 16.62 -20.62
CA ILE A 4 14.24 17.13 -19.68
C ILE A 4 14.96 17.44 -18.37
N HIS A 5 14.76 18.65 -17.86
CA HIS A 5 15.26 19.10 -16.56
C HIS A 5 14.09 19.62 -15.73
N THR A 6 13.98 19.17 -14.50
CA THR A 6 12.90 19.59 -13.58
C THR A 6 13.50 20.21 -12.33
N HIS A 7 13.10 21.45 -12.02
CA HIS A 7 13.43 22.13 -10.76
C HIS A 7 12.14 22.33 -9.96
N ILE A 8 12.17 22.00 -8.67
CA ILE A 8 10.99 22.06 -7.79
C ILE A 8 11.28 23.03 -6.65
N VAL A 9 10.34 23.92 -6.36
CA VAL A 9 10.42 24.88 -5.26
C VAL A 9 9.06 25.08 -4.61
N VAL A 10 9.04 25.29 -3.30
CA VAL A 10 7.86 25.75 -2.55
C VAL A 10 8.09 27.21 -2.17
N SER A 11 7.10 28.06 -2.43
CA SER A 11 7.19 29.48 -2.13
C SER A 11 7.26 29.72 -0.62
N PRO A 12 8.19 30.58 -0.14
CA PRO A 12 8.21 30.99 1.27
C PRO A 12 7.17 32.07 1.59
N GLU A 13 6.50 32.63 0.58
CA GLU A 13 5.53 33.73 0.74
C GLU A 13 4.07 33.28 0.59
N ASP A 14 3.82 32.23 -0.21
CA ASP A 14 2.48 31.71 -0.49
C ASP A 14 2.48 30.18 -0.44
N ASP A 15 1.33 29.57 -0.15
CA ASP A 15 1.14 28.11 -0.15
C ASP A 15 1.10 27.52 -1.58
N VAL A 16 2.21 27.69 -2.31
CA VAL A 16 2.36 27.33 -3.73
C VAL A 16 3.67 26.57 -3.96
N GLU A 17 3.55 25.43 -4.65
CA GLU A 17 4.66 24.67 -5.23
C GLU A 17 4.76 24.96 -6.74
N ILE A 18 5.98 25.18 -7.22
CA ILE A 18 6.29 25.37 -8.64
C ILE A 18 7.26 24.27 -9.08
N ARG A 19 6.86 23.49 -10.09
CA ARG A 19 7.75 22.56 -10.81
C ARG A 19 8.03 23.12 -12.19
N ARG A 20 9.26 23.61 -12.38
CA ARG A 20 9.74 24.11 -13.65
C ARG A 20 10.37 22.99 -14.47
N ILE A 21 9.78 22.70 -15.61
CA ILE A 21 10.24 21.68 -16.55
C ILE A 21 10.77 22.35 -17.80
N THR A 22 12.03 22.08 -18.14
CA THR A 22 12.63 22.52 -19.40
C THR A 22 12.81 21.32 -20.33
N VAL A 23 12.13 21.34 -21.47
CA VAL A 23 12.19 20.28 -22.50
C VAL A 23 12.94 20.80 -23.71
N THR A 24 14.03 20.14 -24.09
CA THR A 24 14.84 20.49 -25.27
C THR A 24 14.81 19.39 -26.31
N ASN A 25 14.46 19.72 -27.56
CA ASN A 25 14.55 18.79 -28.69
C ASN A 25 16.01 18.66 -29.17
N ARG A 26 16.69 17.59 -28.76
CA ARG A 26 18.08 17.31 -29.19
C ARG A 26 18.17 16.61 -30.55
N SER A 27 17.04 16.37 -31.22
CA SER A 27 17.03 15.76 -32.54
C SER A 27 17.17 16.80 -33.65
N ARG A 28 17.47 16.33 -34.88
CA ARG A 28 17.52 17.17 -36.09
C ARG A 28 16.16 17.39 -36.74
N GLN A 29 15.09 16.85 -36.18
CA GLN A 29 13.74 16.89 -36.74
C GLN A 29 12.82 17.68 -35.82
N THR A 30 11.84 18.36 -36.41
CA THR A 30 10.69 18.89 -35.66
C THR A 30 9.92 17.72 -35.05
N ARG A 31 9.55 17.82 -33.77
CA ARG A 31 8.83 16.76 -33.06
C ARG A 31 7.67 17.34 -32.26
N PRO A 32 6.44 16.82 -32.45
CA PRO A 32 5.37 17.04 -31.49
C PRO A 32 5.66 16.22 -30.23
N PHE A 33 5.27 16.76 -29.08
CA PHE A 33 5.22 16.02 -27.82
C PHE A 33 4.10 16.54 -26.94
N ASP A 34 3.58 15.66 -26.09
CA ASP A 34 2.61 15.99 -25.06
C ASP A 34 3.31 15.99 -23.71
N ILE A 35 3.01 16.99 -22.89
CA ILE A 35 3.26 16.93 -21.45
C ILE A 35 1.91 16.79 -20.76
N THR A 36 1.76 15.75 -19.95
CA THR A 36 0.52 15.50 -19.19
C THR A 36 0.86 15.44 -17.72
N SER A 37 0.25 16.30 -16.91
CA SER A 37 0.34 16.24 -15.45
C SER A 37 -0.68 15.27 -14.88
N TYR A 38 -0.43 14.79 -13.66
CA TYR A 38 -1.37 13.98 -12.91
C TYR A 38 -1.16 14.24 -11.42
N THR A 39 -2.24 14.55 -10.70
CA THR A 39 -2.24 14.65 -9.23
C THR A 39 -3.61 14.27 -8.70
N GLU A 40 -3.64 13.55 -7.58
CA GLU A 40 -4.85 13.16 -6.86
C GLU A 40 -5.18 14.21 -5.79
N VAL A 41 -6.46 14.42 -5.51
CA VAL A 41 -6.92 15.49 -4.61
C VAL A 41 -7.39 14.90 -3.27
N VAL A 42 -6.74 15.30 -2.18
CA VAL A 42 -7.12 14.90 -0.81
C VAL A 42 -7.99 15.97 -0.14
N LEU A 43 -7.47 17.19 0.02
CA LEU A 43 -8.16 18.34 0.66
C LEU A 43 -8.84 17.98 2.00
N ALA A 44 -8.20 17.13 2.80
CA ALA A 44 -8.70 16.64 4.08
C ALA A 44 -7.52 16.36 5.04
N PRO A 45 -7.76 16.32 6.37
CA PRO A 45 -6.77 15.83 7.32
C PRO A 45 -6.34 14.39 6.98
N ALA A 46 -5.03 14.12 7.03
CA ALA A 46 -4.45 12.84 6.59
C ALA A 46 -5.11 11.61 7.24
N ALA A 47 -5.42 11.65 8.54
CA ALA A 47 -6.08 10.54 9.23
C ALA A 47 -7.50 10.27 8.71
N SER A 48 -8.25 11.32 8.35
CA SER A 48 -9.60 11.16 7.78
C SER A 48 -9.56 10.59 6.37
N ASP A 49 -8.56 10.97 5.58
CA ASP A 49 -8.36 10.45 4.23
C ASP A 49 -7.96 8.98 4.28
N MET A 50 -6.91 8.64 5.04
CA MET A 50 -6.43 7.27 5.24
C MET A 50 -7.50 6.31 5.77
N ALA A 51 -8.40 6.81 6.63
CA ALA A 51 -9.48 5.99 7.16
C ALA A 51 -10.50 5.58 6.08
N HIS A 52 -10.74 6.41 5.05
CA HIS A 52 -11.74 6.12 4.03
C HIS A 52 -11.60 6.97 2.73
N PRO A 53 -10.61 6.68 1.86
CA PRO A 53 -10.29 7.54 0.71
C PRO A 53 -11.47 7.73 -0.27
N ALA A 54 -12.10 6.65 -0.74
CA ALA A 54 -13.18 6.74 -1.73
C ALA A 54 -14.40 7.56 -1.25
N PHE A 55 -14.73 7.52 0.05
CA PHE A 55 -15.81 8.34 0.60
C PHE A 55 -15.37 9.81 0.76
N SER A 56 -14.12 10.04 1.16
CA SER A 56 -13.56 11.39 1.24
C SER A 56 -13.65 12.12 -0.11
N ASN A 57 -13.38 11.40 -1.20
CA ASN A 57 -13.39 11.90 -2.57
C ASN A 57 -14.78 12.40 -3.02
N LEU A 58 -15.87 11.80 -2.52
CA LEU A 58 -17.24 12.21 -2.87
C LEU A 58 -17.54 13.67 -2.49
N PHE A 59 -16.78 14.27 -1.58
CA PHE A 59 -17.00 15.65 -1.13
C PHE A 59 -16.19 16.68 -1.93
N VAL A 60 -15.36 16.27 -2.88
CA VAL A 60 -14.56 17.17 -3.70
C VAL A 60 -15.30 17.52 -4.98
N GLN A 61 -15.19 18.78 -5.41
CA GLN A 61 -15.67 19.26 -6.68
C GLN A 61 -14.56 19.96 -7.44
N THR A 62 -14.53 19.76 -8.76
CA THR A 62 -13.52 20.31 -9.66
C THR A 62 -14.11 21.38 -10.57
N GLU A 63 -13.28 22.35 -10.95
CA GLU A 63 -13.64 23.44 -11.87
C GLU A 63 -12.47 23.70 -12.84
N ILE A 64 -12.73 23.73 -14.14
CA ILE A 64 -11.77 24.06 -15.18
C ILE A 64 -11.88 25.55 -15.49
N VAL A 65 -10.75 26.24 -15.46
CA VAL A 65 -10.62 27.66 -15.78
C VAL A 65 -9.79 27.80 -17.06
N ASP A 66 -10.44 27.64 -18.21
CA ASP A 66 -9.78 27.56 -19.53
C ASP A 66 -8.84 28.73 -19.82
N ARG A 67 -9.26 29.97 -19.51
CA ARG A 67 -8.45 31.19 -19.71
C ARG A 67 -7.10 31.11 -18.99
N LEU A 68 -7.06 30.42 -17.85
CA LEU A 68 -5.88 30.29 -17.01
C LEU A 68 -5.19 28.93 -17.17
N GLU A 69 -5.68 28.06 -18.07
CA GLU A 69 -5.20 26.69 -18.25
C GLU A 69 -4.99 25.98 -16.91
N ALA A 70 -6.03 26.02 -16.09
CA ALA A 70 -5.99 25.60 -14.70
C ALA A 70 -7.22 24.76 -14.34
N ILE A 71 -7.04 23.92 -13.33
CA ILE A 71 -8.11 23.18 -12.66
C ILE A 71 -8.08 23.58 -11.19
N LEU A 72 -9.24 23.94 -10.64
CA LEU A 72 -9.47 24.13 -9.23
C LEU A 72 -10.15 22.89 -8.65
N ALA A 73 -9.88 22.59 -7.40
CA ALA A 73 -10.65 21.63 -6.62
C ALA A 73 -10.97 22.22 -5.26
N HIS A 74 -12.16 21.95 -4.75
CA HIS A 74 -12.55 22.35 -3.41
C HIS A 74 -13.41 21.29 -2.76
N ARG A 75 -13.37 21.23 -1.44
CA ARG A 75 -14.26 20.35 -0.67
C ARG A 75 -15.58 21.07 -0.40
N ARG A 76 -16.71 20.40 -0.58
CA ARG A 76 -18.03 20.91 -0.23
C ARG A 76 -18.14 21.09 1.29
N PRO A 77 -18.56 22.27 1.78
CA PRO A 77 -18.85 22.46 3.20
C PRO A 77 -19.95 21.48 3.66
N ARG A 78 -19.77 20.88 4.83
CA ARG A 78 -20.78 20.08 5.54
C ARG A 78 -21.75 20.98 6.30
N GLU A 79 -21.28 22.16 6.70
CA GLU A 79 -22.05 23.18 7.41
C GLU A 79 -21.89 24.54 6.70
N GLU A 80 -22.89 25.42 6.79
CA GLU A 80 -22.89 26.73 6.12
C GLU A 80 -21.68 27.61 6.46
N LYS A 81 -21.05 27.41 7.61
CA LYS A 81 -19.92 28.21 8.10
C LYS A 81 -18.57 27.48 8.02
N GLU A 82 -18.54 26.25 7.51
CA GLU A 82 -17.29 25.51 7.37
C GLU A 82 -16.45 26.14 6.25
N VAL A 83 -15.24 26.58 6.60
CA VAL A 83 -14.26 27.07 5.63
C VAL A 83 -13.50 25.87 5.08
N THR A 84 -13.70 25.58 3.79
CA THR A 84 -12.99 24.50 3.10
C THR A 84 -11.89 25.05 2.20
N ALA A 85 -10.77 24.33 2.15
CA ALA A 85 -9.64 24.72 1.32
C ALA A 85 -9.93 24.52 -0.18
N TRP A 86 -9.33 25.40 -0.97
CA TRP A 86 -9.29 25.35 -2.43
C TRP A 86 -7.88 24.94 -2.86
N MET A 87 -7.76 23.87 -3.63
CA MET A 87 -6.54 23.50 -4.34
C MET A 87 -6.61 23.99 -5.78
N PHE A 88 -5.47 24.29 -6.37
CA PHE A 88 -5.37 24.47 -7.82
C PHE A 88 -4.18 23.72 -8.41
N HIS A 89 -4.32 23.36 -9.68
CA HIS A 89 -3.22 23.00 -10.55
C HIS A 89 -3.30 23.81 -11.84
N ALA A 90 -2.20 24.41 -12.29
CA ALA A 90 -2.13 25.12 -13.56
C ALA A 90 -0.83 24.79 -14.30
N MET A 91 -0.84 24.91 -15.64
CA MET A 91 0.36 24.78 -16.47
C MET A 91 0.59 26.04 -17.30
N ALA A 92 1.75 26.67 -17.11
CA ALA A 92 2.18 27.86 -17.82
C ALA A 92 3.35 27.55 -18.75
N ILE A 93 3.14 27.67 -20.07
CA ILE A 93 4.22 27.61 -21.06
C ILE A 93 4.78 29.01 -21.29
N HIS A 94 6.09 29.16 -21.10
CA HIS A 94 6.78 30.42 -21.34
C HIS A 94 7.15 30.58 -22.81
N GLY A 95 6.94 31.80 -23.32
CA GLY A 95 7.19 32.14 -24.72
C GLY A 95 5.98 31.98 -25.64
N ASN A 96 6.12 32.44 -26.88
CA ASN A 96 5.05 32.38 -27.88
C ASN A 96 5.09 31.03 -28.62
N THR A 97 4.65 29.99 -27.94
CA THR A 97 4.59 28.63 -28.48
C THR A 97 3.13 28.23 -28.66
N GLY A 98 2.73 27.94 -29.91
CA GLY A 98 1.40 27.40 -30.20
C GLY A 98 1.21 26.08 -29.47
N ARG A 99 0.11 25.97 -28.71
CA ARG A 99 -0.21 24.79 -27.90
C ARG A 99 -1.70 24.49 -27.91
N GLN A 100 -2.03 23.24 -27.66
CA GLN A 100 -3.39 22.80 -27.35
C GLN A 100 -3.41 22.29 -25.92
N THR A 101 -4.44 22.67 -25.16
CA THR A 101 -4.59 22.30 -23.76
C THR A 101 -5.88 21.50 -23.59
N SER A 102 -5.82 20.38 -22.87
CA SER A 102 -6.97 19.57 -22.49
C SER A 102 -6.87 19.11 -21.04
N PHE A 103 -8.00 18.68 -20.47
CA PHE A 103 -8.14 18.48 -19.03
C PHE A 103 -8.85 17.17 -18.71
N GLU A 104 -8.46 16.50 -17.64
CA GLU A 104 -9.22 15.42 -17.03
C GLU A 104 -9.29 15.64 -15.52
N THR A 105 -10.49 15.43 -14.97
CA THR A 105 -10.71 15.57 -13.53
C THR A 105 -11.25 14.33 -12.85
N ASP A 106 -11.56 13.28 -13.63
CA ASP A 106 -12.00 11.98 -13.13
C ASP A 106 -10.89 10.92 -13.27
N ARG A 107 -10.44 10.38 -12.12
CA ARG A 107 -9.37 9.37 -12.06
C ARG A 107 -9.75 8.09 -12.80
N ALA A 108 -11.01 7.67 -12.74
CA ALA A 108 -11.48 6.46 -13.42
C ALA A 108 -11.40 6.61 -14.94
N ARG A 109 -11.65 7.82 -15.47
CA ARG A 109 -11.46 8.14 -16.89
C ARG A 109 -10.00 8.28 -17.28
N PHE A 110 -9.20 8.91 -16.42
CA PHE A 110 -7.78 9.12 -16.69
C PHE A 110 -6.99 7.79 -16.70
N LEU A 111 -7.12 7.00 -15.63
CA LEU A 111 -6.41 5.73 -15.50
C LEU A 111 -7.08 4.64 -16.34
N GLY A 112 -8.41 4.55 -16.31
CA GLY A 112 -9.16 3.37 -16.75
C GLY A 112 -9.19 2.29 -15.66
N ARG A 113 -10.32 1.58 -15.53
CA ARG A 113 -10.47 0.48 -14.55
C ARG A 113 -9.36 -0.56 -14.72
N GLY A 114 -8.81 -1.01 -13.58
CA GLY A 114 -7.79 -2.06 -13.50
C GLY A 114 -6.39 -1.59 -13.88
N ARG A 115 -6.20 -0.30 -14.12
CA ARG A 115 -4.90 0.32 -14.46
C ARG A 115 -4.40 1.20 -13.32
N THR A 116 -3.17 1.65 -13.45
CA THR A 116 -2.45 2.48 -12.48
C THR A 116 -1.83 3.68 -13.21
N PRO A 117 -1.25 4.66 -12.50
CA PRO A 117 -0.50 5.73 -13.14
C PRO A 117 0.65 5.25 -14.04
N ALA A 118 1.16 4.02 -13.84
CA ALA A 118 2.23 3.45 -14.67
C ALA A 118 1.77 3.02 -16.08
N ASP A 119 0.47 2.78 -16.27
CA ASP A 119 -0.13 2.26 -17.50
C ASP A 119 -1.47 2.93 -17.85
N ALA A 120 -1.62 4.20 -17.43
CA ALA A 120 -2.85 4.98 -17.55
C ALA A 120 -3.40 5.03 -18.99
N GLN A 121 -4.72 4.83 -19.13
CA GLN A 121 -5.44 4.88 -20.40
C GLN A 121 -5.29 6.21 -21.12
N ALA A 122 -5.30 7.32 -20.39
CA ALA A 122 -5.12 8.65 -20.96
C ALA A 122 -3.78 8.78 -21.69
N LEU A 123 -2.72 8.07 -21.27
CA LEU A 123 -1.38 8.18 -21.89
C LEU A 123 -1.19 7.26 -23.11
N MET A 124 -2.18 6.44 -23.44
CA MET A 124 -2.13 5.61 -24.63
C MET A 124 -2.26 6.46 -25.91
N PRO A 125 -1.61 6.08 -27.02
CA PRO A 125 -1.72 6.80 -28.28
C PRO A 125 -3.17 6.95 -28.75
N GLY A 126 -3.57 8.19 -29.09
CA GLY A 126 -4.92 8.50 -29.58
C GLY A 126 -5.98 8.73 -28.50
N SER A 127 -5.63 8.61 -27.22
CA SER A 127 -6.54 8.94 -26.11
C SER A 127 -6.70 10.44 -25.93
N GLU A 128 -7.94 10.89 -25.72
CA GLU A 128 -8.29 12.27 -25.40
C GLU A 128 -8.68 12.42 -23.92
N LEU A 129 -8.43 13.59 -23.35
CA LEU A 129 -8.93 13.95 -22.02
C LEU A 129 -10.33 14.54 -22.16
N THR A 130 -11.28 14.13 -21.30
CA THR A 130 -12.70 14.37 -21.58
C THR A 130 -13.21 15.76 -21.19
N GLY A 131 -12.45 16.51 -20.40
CA GLY A 131 -12.84 17.84 -19.92
C GLY A 131 -14.01 17.83 -18.93
N GLN A 132 -14.38 16.68 -18.37
CA GLN A 132 -15.43 16.60 -17.35
C GLN A 132 -14.97 17.34 -16.09
N GLN A 133 -15.91 18.05 -15.45
CA GLN A 133 -15.70 18.82 -14.21
C GLN A 133 -16.96 18.82 -13.35
N GLY A 134 -16.86 19.29 -12.11
CA GLY A 134 -17.95 19.37 -11.14
C GLY A 134 -17.84 18.29 -10.07
N ALA A 135 -18.96 17.65 -9.72
CA ALA A 135 -18.96 16.54 -8.77
C ALA A 135 -18.50 15.25 -9.46
N VAL A 136 -17.20 14.96 -9.36
CA VAL A 136 -16.58 13.70 -9.81
C VAL A 136 -16.44 12.76 -8.62
N LEU A 137 -16.54 11.44 -8.85
CA LEU A 137 -16.48 10.44 -7.78
C LEU A 137 -15.06 10.25 -7.24
N ASP A 138 -14.06 10.48 -8.09
CA ASP A 138 -12.65 10.22 -7.81
C ASP A 138 -11.78 11.31 -8.46
N PRO A 139 -11.52 12.43 -7.75
CA PRO A 139 -10.97 13.65 -8.33
C PRO A 139 -9.47 13.56 -8.60
N VAL A 140 -9.08 13.95 -9.81
CA VAL A 140 -7.69 14.26 -10.18
C VAL A 140 -7.60 15.66 -10.78
N LEU A 141 -6.41 16.23 -10.84
CA LEU A 141 -6.13 17.42 -11.66
C LEU A 141 -5.09 17.04 -12.71
N SER A 142 -5.55 16.76 -13.93
CA SER A 142 -4.67 16.44 -15.06
C SER A 142 -4.83 17.45 -16.18
N ILE A 143 -3.71 18.04 -16.58
CA ILE A 143 -3.63 18.97 -17.70
C ILE A 143 -2.68 18.36 -18.73
N ARG A 144 -3.12 18.27 -19.98
CA ARG A 144 -2.26 17.95 -21.12
C ARG A 144 -2.02 19.19 -21.94
N GLN A 145 -0.76 19.44 -22.27
CA GLN A 145 -0.37 20.45 -23.25
C GLN A 145 0.42 19.80 -24.38
N SER A 146 -0.08 19.96 -25.61
CA SER A 146 0.56 19.47 -26.84
C SER A 146 1.35 20.59 -27.49
N VAL A 147 2.65 20.36 -27.70
CA VAL A 147 3.60 21.36 -28.20
C VAL A 147 4.44 20.77 -29.34
N THR A 148 4.81 21.59 -30.32
CA THR A 148 5.73 21.19 -31.39
C THR A 148 7.05 21.96 -31.25
N LEU A 149 8.17 21.24 -31.14
CA LEU A 149 9.51 21.84 -31.04
C LEU A 149 10.32 21.57 -32.30
N LYS A 150 10.94 22.62 -32.84
CA LYS A 150 11.94 22.51 -33.91
C LYS A 150 13.22 21.86 -33.37
N ALA A 151 14.11 21.48 -34.28
CA ALA A 151 15.42 20.95 -33.93
C ALA A 151 16.22 21.96 -33.09
N GLY A 152 16.71 21.53 -31.92
CA GLY A 152 17.49 22.36 -30.99
C GLY A 152 16.68 23.32 -30.11
N GLU A 153 15.36 23.44 -30.32
CA GLU A 153 14.49 24.33 -29.56
C GLU A 153 14.21 23.78 -28.16
N ALA A 154 14.05 24.69 -27.19
CA ALA A 154 13.68 24.40 -25.82
C ALA A 154 12.41 25.15 -25.43
N VAL A 155 11.60 24.53 -24.58
CA VAL A 155 10.42 25.15 -23.96
C VAL A 155 10.50 24.96 -22.46
N THR A 156 10.09 26.00 -21.72
CA THR A 156 9.98 25.97 -20.26
C THR A 156 8.51 25.99 -19.88
N ILE A 157 8.14 25.08 -18.98
CA ILE A 157 6.78 24.83 -18.54
C ILE A 157 6.78 24.84 -17.03
N ASP A 158 6.03 25.76 -16.41
CA ASP A 158 5.83 25.79 -14.97
C ASP A 158 4.51 25.08 -14.65
N MET A 159 4.61 23.96 -13.93
CA MET A 159 3.48 23.33 -13.27
C MET A 159 3.32 23.95 -11.89
N LEU A 160 2.16 24.57 -11.68
CA LEU A 160 1.81 25.27 -10.45
C LEU A 160 0.84 24.40 -9.66
N TYR A 161 1.08 24.26 -8.37
CA TYR A 161 0.17 23.65 -7.41
C TYR A 161 0.04 24.58 -6.22
N GLY A 162 -1.15 24.76 -5.68
CA GLY A 162 -1.27 25.54 -4.45
C GLY A 162 -2.60 25.34 -3.75
N VAL A 163 -2.66 25.81 -2.52
CA VAL A 163 -3.84 25.72 -1.67
C VAL A 163 -4.15 27.10 -1.08
N THR A 164 -5.42 27.48 -1.03
CA THR A 164 -5.88 28.70 -0.37
C THR A 164 -7.22 28.44 0.35
N LEU A 165 -7.75 29.45 1.04
CA LEU A 165 -9.07 29.38 1.70
C LEU A 165 -10.21 29.96 0.85
N GLN A 166 -9.91 30.62 -0.27
CA GLN A 166 -10.91 31.34 -1.06
C GLN A 166 -10.64 31.20 -2.56
N ARG A 167 -11.71 31.00 -3.34
CA ARG A 167 -11.63 30.87 -4.79
C ARG A 167 -10.97 32.09 -5.46
N ASP A 168 -11.31 33.30 -5.06
CA ASP A 168 -10.77 34.52 -5.68
C ASP A 168 -9.26 34.67 -5.42
N THR A 169 -8.81 34.35 -4.20
CA THR A 169 -7.37 34.28 -3.87
C THR A 169 -6.66 33.21 -4.70
N THR A 170 -7.32 32.06 -4.92
CA THR A 170 -6.79 30.98 -5.77
C THR A 170 -6.55 31.48 -7.20
N ILE A 171 -7.53 32.16 -7.80
CA ILE A 171 -7.41 32.76 -9.13
C ILE A 171 -6.27 33.79 -9.17
N ALA A 172 -6.17 34.66 -8.17
CA ALA A 172 -5.12 35.67 -8.10
C ALA A 172 -3.70 35.06 -8.02
N LEU A 173 -3.51 33.97 -7.26
CA LEU A 173 -2.23 33.26 -7.19
C LEU A 173 -1.86 32.60 -8.52
N ILE A 174 -2.83 32.01 -9.23
CA ILE A 174 -2.60 31.46 -10.57
C ILE A 174 -2.15 32.59 -11.52
N GLU A 175 -2.85 33.72 -11.54
CA GLU A 175 -2.48 34.86 -12.39
C GLU A 175 -1.08 35.42 -12.06
N LYS A 176 -0.75 35.53 -10.77
CA LYS A 176 0.58 35.94 -10.29
C LYS A 176 1.66 34.99 -10.81
N TYR A 177 1.52 33.68 -10.57
CA TYR A 177 2.59 32.71 -10.84
C TYR A 177 2.64 32.19 -12.27
N ARG A 178 1.61 32.41 -13.09
CA ARG A 178 1.72 32.24 -14.55
C ARG A 178 2.67 33.25 -15.19
N ASN A 179 2.96 34.37 -14.52
CA ASN A 179 3.99 35.31 -14.94
C ASN A 179 5.39 34.79 -14.58
N HIS A 180 6.24 34.56 -15.58
CA HIS A 180 7.61 34.07 -15.39
C HIS A 180 8.44 34.89 -14.40
N ILE A 181 8.28 36.22 -14.35
CA ILE A 181 9.03 37.09 -13.43
C ILE A 181 8.71 36.74 -11.97
N SER A 182 7.43 36.52 -11.67
CA SER A 182 6.99 36.15 -10.33
C SER A 182 7.41 34.72 -9.98
N ALA A 183 7.33 33.79 -10.93
CA ALA A 183 7.79 32.42 -10.74
C ALA A 183 9.31 32.35 -10.50
N ASP A 184 10.11 33.10 -11.26
CA ASP A 184 11.58 33.16 -11.14
C ASP A 184 12.00 33.64 -9.75
N ARG A 185 11.34 34.69 -9.24
CA ARG A 185 11.59 35.24 -7.90
C ARG A 185 11.42 34.20 -6.80
N VAL A 186 10.49 33.24 -6.94
CA VAL A 186 10.29 32.19 -5.93
C VAL A 186 11.53 31.32 -5.77
N PHE A 187 12.20 30.97 -6.87
CA PHE A 187 13.43 30.16 -6.81
C PHE A 187 14.54 30.87 -6.05
N GLU A 188 14.70 32.19 -6.24
CA GLU A 188 15.68 32.99 -5.52
C GLU A 188 15.31 33.16 -4.03
N LEU A 189 14.04 33.48 -3.75
CA LEU A 189 13.55 33.67 -2.39
C LEU A 189 13.64 32.40 -1.55
N ALA A 190 13.24 31.25 -2.10
CA ALA A 190 13.26 29.98 -1.36
C ALA A 190 14.68 29.61 -0.93
N TRP A 191 15.68 29.87 -1.79
CA TRP A 191 17.09 29.68 -1.45
C TRP A 191 17.50 30.58 -0.28
N SER A 192 17.25 31.89 -0.39
CA SER A 192 17.60 32.85 0.67
C SER A 192 16.87 32.57 1.98
N HIS A 193 15.58 32.24 1.93
CA HIS A 193 14.78 31.87 3.10
C HIS A 193 15.33 30.62 3.80
N SER A 194 15.68 29.59 3.02
CA SER A 194 16.31 28.36 3.55
C SER A 194 17.62 28.67 4.27
N GLN A 195 18.49 29.51 3.69
CA GLN A 195 19.75 29.92 4.32
C GLN A 195 19.55 30.69 5.64
N VAL A 196 18.53 31.55 5.72
CA VAL A 196 18.19 32.27 6.96
C VAL A 196 17.69 31.31 8.03
N ALA A 197 16.78 30.39 7.68
CA ALA A 197 16.25 29.40 8.62
C ALA A 197 17.36 28.51 9.20
N LEU A 198 18.28 28.02 8.36
CA LEU A 198 19.42 27.22 8.82
C LEU A 198 20.34 28.00 9.77
N ARG A 199 20.60 29.28 9.49
CA ARG A 199 21.40 30.14 10.39
C ARG A 199 20.72 30.36 11.74
N GLN A 200 19.40 30.56 11.77
CA GLN A 200 18.65 30.72 13.02
C GLN A 200 18.71 29.47 13.91
N LEU A 201 18.76 28.29 13.29
CA LEU A 201 18.91 27.01 13.99
C LEU A 201 20.37 26.61 14.27
N ASN A 202 21.35 27.44 13.86
CA ASN A 202 22.78 27.11 13.89
C ASN A 202 23.12 25.78 13.18
N ILE A 203 22.43 25.46 12.08
CA ILE A 203 22.62 24.25 11.29
C ILE A 203 23.52 24.57 10.10
N ARG A 204 24.51 23.71 9.82
CA ARG A 204 25.30 23.80 8.58
C ARG A 204 24.53 23.19 7.43
N THR A 205 24.67 23.75 6.23
CA THR A 205 23.99 23.25 5.02
C THR A 205 24.26 21.75 4.77
N GLU A 206 25.47 21.29 5.05
CA GLU A 206 25.88 19.88 4.89
C GLU A 206 25.13 18.91 5.83
N ASP A 207 24.72 19.37 7.02
CA ASP A 207 24.01 18.53 7.99
C ASP A 207 22.55 18.27 7.56
N THR A 208 21.97 19.12 6.71
CA THR A 208 20.57 18.97 6.23
C THR A 208 20.35 17.66 5.47
N SER A 209 21.37 17.17 4.75
CA SER A 209 21.31 15.86 4.08
C SER A 209 21.21 14.73 5.11
N LEU A 210 21.95 14.82 6.21
CA LEU A 210 21.89 13.83 7.30
C LEU A 210 20.51 13.85 7.97
N PHE A 211 19.95 15.05 8.19
CA PHE A 211 18.63 15.20 8.81
C PHE A 211 17.52 14.63 7.91
N ASN A 212 17.61 14.82 6.59
CA ASN A 212 16.65 14.24 5.65
C ASN A 212 16.80 12.71 5.55
N GLN A 213 18.03 12.17 5.62
CA GLN A 213 18.27 10.73 5.66
C GLN A 213 17.70 10.10 6.94
N LEU A 214 17.95 10.74 8.09
CA LEU A 214 17.41 10.28 9.37
C LEU A 214 15.86 10.39 9.40
N ALA A 215 15.27 11.44 8.84
CA ALA A 215 13.81 11.55 8.68
C ALA A 215 13.22 10.40 7.87
N SER A 216 13.91 9.97 6.80
CA SER A 216 13.50 8.80 6.02
C SER A 216 13.43 7.54 6.87
N ALA A 217 14.40 7.33 7.78
CA ALA A 217 14.41 6.17 8.67
C ALA A 217 13.36 6.25 9.80
N VAL A 218 12.95 7.47 10.19
CA VAL A 218 11.87 7.69 11.16
C VAL A 218 10.50 7.41 10.53
N LEU A 219 10.30 7.82 9.27
CA LEU A 219 9.04 7.70 8.53
C LEU A 219 8.82 6.30 7.96
N PHE A 220 9.86 5.67 7.44
CA PHE A 220 9.79 4.38 6.76
C PHE A 220 10.58 3.30 7.50
N SER A 221 10.03 2.08 7.57
CA SER A 221 10.68 0.94 8.22
C SER A 221 12.09 0.73 7.69
N SER A 222 13.07 0.86 8.57
CA SER A 222 14.50 0.72 8.28
C SER A 222 15.13 -0.21 9.29
N ALA A 223 15.17 -1.51 9.00
CA ALA A 223 15.59 -2.54 9.95
C ALA A 223 17.00 -2.28 10.51
N GLU A 224 17.90 -1.72 9.69
CA GLU A 224 19.28 -1.38 10.03
C GLU A 224 19.40 -0.28 11.09
N MET A 225 18.35 0.53 11.25
CA MET A 225 18.31 1.65 12.20
C MET A 225 17.54 1.31 13.47
N ARG A 226 17.09 0.06 13.63
CA ARG A 226 16.32 -0.38 14.80
C ARG A 226 17.19 -1.18 15.77
N GLY A 227 16.62 -1.48 16.94
CA GLY A 227 17.25 -2.41 17.87
C GLY A 227 17.44 -3.80 17.25
N GLU A 228 18.32 -4.60 17.85
CA GLU A 228 18.62 -5.95 17.37
C GLU A 228 17.35 -6.81 17.29
N SER A 229 17.12 -7.45 16.14
CA SER A 229 15.88 -8.19 15.85
C SER A 229 15.54 -9.19 16.96
N ASP A 230 16.51 -9.96 17.46
CA ASP A 230 16.30 -10.95 18.52
C ASP A 230 15.76 -10.34 19.82
N ALA A 231 16.24 -9.14 20.17
CA ALA A 231 15.74 -8.40 21.33
C ALA A 231 14.32 -7.88 21.08
N LEU A 232 14.02 -7.40 19.87
CA LEU A 232 12.68 -6.90 19.52
C LEU A 232 11.63 -8.04 19.54
N MET A 233 11.98 -9.22 19.03
CA MET A 233 11.10 -10.40 18.97
C MET A 233 10.66 -10.90 20.36
N GLN A 234 11.44 -10.60 21.38
CA GLN A 234 11.17 -11.01 22.75
C GLN A 234 10.18 -10.05 23.47
N ASN A 235 9.84 -8.88 22.92
CA ASN A 235 8.89 -7.95 23.55
C ASN A 235 7.50 -8.62 23.71
N ARG A 236 6.87 -8.41 24.86
CA ARG A 236 5.51 -8.88 25.18
C ARG A 236 4.60 -7.76 25.69
N LEU A 237 5.08 -6.52 25.74
CA LEU A 237 4.33 -5.36 26.23
C LEU A 237 3.71 -4.55 25.08
N GLY A 238 2.55 -3.93 25.36
CA GLY A 238 1.84 -3.05 24.44
C GLY A 238 2.09 -1.56 24.67
N GLN A 239 1.45 -0.69 23.87
CA GLN A 239 1.60 0.77 23.95
C GLN A 239 1.34 1.35 25.34
N GLU A 240 0.30 0.87 26.04
CA GLU A 240 -0.10 1.34 27.37
C GLU A 240 1.02 1.26 28.42
N SER A 241 1.96 0.33 28.23
CA SER A 241 3.12 0.16 29.10
C SER A 241 4.11 1.32 29.01
N LEU A 242 4.04 2.18 27.99
CA LEU A 242 4.84 3.39 27.87
C LEU A 242 4.33 4.53 28.76
N TRP A 243 3.04 4.54 29.11
CA TRP A 243 2.41 5.68 29.78
C TRP A 243 2.94 5.91 31.21
N ARG A 244 3.36 4.85 31.90
CA ARG A 244 4.04 4.95 33.20
C ARG A 244 5.37 5.73 33.16
N HIS A 245 5.94 5.88 31.96
CA HIS A 245 7.16 6.66 31.70
C HIS A 245 6.87 8.04 31.07
N ALA A 246 5.58 8.42 31.02
CA ALA A 246 5.05 9.64 30.39
C ALA A 246 5.30 9.72 28.87
N ILE A 247 5.40 8.58 28.19
CA ILE A 247 5.58 8.48 26.73
C ILE A 247 4.26 7.96 26.14
N SER A 248 3.66 8.65 25.17
CA SER A 248 2.35 8.22 24.63
C SER A 248 2.49 7.05 23.64
N GLY A 249 3.51 7.07 22.78
CA GLY A 249 3.72 6.07 21.73
C GLY A 249 2.96 6.33 20.41
N ASP A 250 2.21 7.43 20.31
CA ASP A 250 1.44 7.75 19.09
C ASP A 250 2.33 8.32 17.96
N LEU A 251 3.46 8.90 18.33
CA LEU A 251 4.43 9.50 17.41
C LEU A 251 5.64 8.57 17.21
N PRO A 252 6.33 8.67 16.07
CA PRO A 252 7.61 7.99 15.89
C PRO A 252 8.60 8.39 16.99
N ILE A 253 9.24 7.40 17.61
CA ILE A 253 10.27 7.61 18.63
C ILE A 253 11.66 7.48 18.00
N LEU A 254 12.48 8.52 18.15
CA LEU A 254 13.92 8.50 17.92
C LEU A 254 14.62 8.31 19.27
N LEU A 255 15.18 7.12 19.49
CA LEU A 255 15.89 6.78 20.71
C LEU A 255 17.40 6.96 20.51
N VAL A 256 18.05 7.67 21.41
CA VAL A 256 19.52 7.70 21.52
C VAL A 256 19.95 7.28 22.91
N ARG A 257 20.91 6.35 22.97
CA ARG A 257 21.53 5.88 24.21
C ARG A 257 22.92 6.49 24.34
N ILE A 258 23.21 7.08 25.49
CA ILE A 258 24.52 7.66 25.80
C ILE A 258 25.05 7.13 27.13
N GLU A 259 26.36 6.99 27.22
CA GLU A 259 27.08 6.43 28.36
C GLU A 259 28.02 7.46 29.01
N ASN A 260 28.42 8.53 28.31
CA ASN A 260 29.33 9.54 28.84
C ASN A 260 29.28 10.88 28.10
N ILE A 261 29.99 11.88 28.62
CA ILE A 261 30.02 13.27 28.13
C ILE A 261 30.60 13.42 26.71
N ASN A 262 31.46 12.50 26.25
CA ASN A 262 32.07 12.60 24.92
C ASN A 262 31.06 12.38 23.78
N GLN A 263 29.83 12.00 24.11
CA GLN A 263 28.75 11.70 23.17
C GLN A 263 27.73 12.85 23.08
N LEU A 264 27.96 13.97 23.78
CA LEU A 264 27.06 15.14 23.75
C LEU A 264 26.95 15.81 22.37
N ASP A 265 27.98 15.69 21.52
CA ASP A 265 27.94 16.23 20.15
C ASP A 265 26.87 15.54 19.29
N LEU A 266 26.71 14.22 19.45
CA LEU A 266 25.63 13.47 18.81
C LEU A 266 24.26 13.99 19.29
N VAL A 267 24.07 14.12 20.60
CA VAL A 267 22.82 14.62 21.17
C VAL A 267 22.50 16.02 20.67
N THR A 268 23.49 16.92 20.64
CA THR A 268 23.34 18.27 20.10
C THR A 268 22.88 18.26 18.65
N THR A 269 23.48 17.40 17.83
CA THR A 269 23.09 17.21 16.42
C THR A 269 21.64 16.70 16.29
N LEU A 270 21.22 15.79 17.16
CA LEU A 270 19.85 15.25 17.14
C LEU A 270 18.80 16.28 17.60
N ILE A 271 19.13 17.14 18.57
CA ILE A 271 18.27 18.26 18.97
C ILE A 271 18.10 19.24 17.80
N GLN A 272 19.17 19.52 17.05
CA GLN A 272 19.09 20.36 15.84
C GLN A 272 18.24 19.71 14.74
N ALA A 273 18.39 18.41 14.52
CA ALA A 273 17.57 17.66 13.57
C ALA A 273 16.08 17.70 13.95
N HIS A 274 15.78 17.49 15.23
CA HIS A 274 14.42 17.55 15.78
C HIS A 274 13.78 18.93 15.57
N GLN A 275 14.49 20.02 15.88
CA GLN A 275 14.03 21.38 15.62
C GLN A 275 13.81 21.67 14.13
N TYR A 276 14.73 21.20 13.29
CA TYR A 276 14.64 21.34 11.84
C TYR A 276 13.37 20.66 11.30
N TRP A 277 13.11 19.41 11.71
CA TRP A 277 11.90 18.68 11.31
C TRP A 277 10.62 19.33 11.79
N ARG A 278 10.63 19.84 13.01
CA ARG A 278 9.49 20.55 13.59
C ARG A 278 9.10 21.76 12.75
N GLN A 279 10.08 22.57 12.33
CA GLN A 279 9.83 23.70 11.41
C GLN A 279 9.29 23.26 10.03
N LYS A 280 9.53 21.99 9.65
CA LYS A 280 9.02 21.37 8.43
C LYS A 280 7.74 20.57 8.63
N GLY A 281 7.15 20.58 9.83
CA GLY A 281 5.90 19.88 10.15
C GLY A 281 6.05 18.39 10.47
N LEU A 282 7.27 17.87 10.57
CA LEU A 282 7.52 16.50 11.01
C LEU A 282 7.66 16.46 12.54
N THR A 283 6.73 15.77 13.21
CA THR A 283 6.69 15.66 14.67
C THR A 283 7.22 14.29 15.11
N VAL A 284 8.19 14.29 16.03
CA VAL A 284 8.93 13.09 16.49
C VAL A 284 9.18 13.22 17.99
N ASP A 285 9.07 12.12 18.73
CA ASP A 285 9.54 12.06 20.11
C ASP A 285 11.04 11.74 20.14
N LEU A 286 11.87 12.67 20.63
CA LEU A 286 13.30 12.44 20.82
C LEU A 286 13.55 11.97 22.25
N LEU A 287 13.92 10.69 22.41
CA LEU A 287 14.21 10.10 23.71
C LEU A 287 15.70 9.90 23.90
N ILE A 288 16.25 10.56 24.92
CA ILE A 288 17.65 10.47 25.33
C ILE A 288 17.72 9.60 26.58
N LEU A 289 18.31 8.41 26.43
CA LEU A 289 18.50 7.48 27.53
C LEU A 289 19.94 7.58 28.05
N ASN A 290 20.08 8.03 29.29
CA ASN A 290 21.36 8.07 29.99
C ASN A 290 21.65 6.69 30.61
N SER A 291 22.68 6.02 30.11
CA SER A 291 23.19 4.71 30.54
C SER A 291 24.55 4.79 31.28
N ASP A 292 25.00 5.98 31.70
CA ASP A 292 26.22 6.14 32.51
C ASP A 292 26.13 5.28 33.77
N GLN A 293 27.13 4.42 34.03
CA GLN A 293 27.19 3.57 35.23
C GLN A 293 28.09 4.15 36.34
N GLY A 294 28.65 5.34 36.13
CA GLY A 294 29.54 6.02 37.07
C GLY A 294 28.85 7.02 38.01
N GLY A 295 29.59 7.51 39.01
CA GLY A 295 29.12 8.54 39.95
C GLY A 295 28.88 9.94 39.34
N TYR A 296 29.04 10.10 38.03
CA TYR A 296 28.89 11.36 37.29
C TYR A 296 27.53 11.49 36.55
N GLN A 297 26.62 10.52 36.71
CA GLN A 297 25.29 10.51 36.09
C GLN A 297 24.52 11.83 36.25
N GLN A 298 24.55 12.42 37.45
CA GLN A 298 23.84 13.68 37.72
C GLN A 298 24.48 14.86 36.98
N ASN A 299 25.79 14.84 36.77
CA ASN A 299 26.49 15.86 35.97
C ASN A 299 26.09 15.74 34.49
N LEU A 300 26.12 14.53 33.93
CA LEU A 300 25.70 14.30 32.55
C LEU A 300 24.22 14.69 32.34
N PHE A 301 23.33 14.30 33.26
CA PHE A 301 21.91 14.69 33.21
C PHE A 301 21.71 16.21 33.23
N ASN A 302 22.43 16.92 34.12
CA ASN A 302 22.37 18.38 34.19
C ASN A 302 22.85 19.00 32.87
N GLN A 303 23.93 18.49 32.28
CA GLN A 303 24.44 18.96 31.00
C GLN A 303 23.46 18.72 29.85
N LEU A 304 22.82 17.54 29.77
CA LEU A 304 21.76 17.27 28.80
C LEU A 304 20.60 18.27 28.92
N THR A 305 20.22 18.60 30.16
CA THR A 305 19.17 19.59 30.42
C THR A 305 19.59 20.98 29.94
N THR A 306 20.88 21.33 30.05
CA THR A 306 21.40 22.61 29.52
C THR A 306 21.46 22.66 27.99
N LEU A 307 21.59 21.52 27.30
CA LEU A 307 21.61 21.46 25.84
C LEU A 307 20.24 21.78 25.23
N ILE A 308 19.14 21.58 25.96
CA ILE A 308 17.80 21.95 25.51
C ILE A 308 17.69 23.49 25.51
N PRO A 309 17.56 24.15 24.34
CA PRO A 309 17.55 25.60 24.25
C PRO A 309 16.38 26.21 25.04
N ALA A 310 16.59 27.40 25.61
CA ALA A 310 15.52 28.13 26.28
C ALA A 310 14.46 28.56 25.25
N GLY A 311 13.17 28.30 25.51
CA GLY A 311 12.07 28.63 24.60
C GLY A 311 11.05 27.49 24.50
N ASP A 312 10.43 27.34 23.33
CA ASP A 312 9.37 26.36 23.06
C ASP A 312 9.80 24.91 23.36
N GLU A 313 11.06 24.54 23.06
CA GLU A 313 11.58 23.19 23.34
C GLU A 313 11.52 22.81 24.82
N ARG A 314 11.82 23.73 25.75
CA ARG A 314 11.67 23.47 27.19
C ARG A 314 10.20 23.36 27.63
N GLN A 315 9.29 24.08 26.96
CA GLN A 315 7.86 23.96 27.24
C GLN A 315 7.28 22.63 26.73
N GLN A 316 8.00 21.99 25.83
CA GLN A 316 7.64 20.73 25.19
C GLN A 316 8.42 19.52 25.70
N ALA A 317 9.39 19.74 26.58
CA ALA A 317 9.98 18.66 27.35
C ALA A 317 8.88 17.84 28.02
N ASP A 318 8.98 16.51 27.91
CA ASP A 318 8.00 15.57 28.44
C ASP A 318 6.56 15.71 27.91
N LYS A 319 6.40 16.24 26.68
CA LYS A 319 5.12 16.27 25.95
C LYS A 319 5.24 15.56 24.60
N PRO A 320 4.13 15.06 24.03
CA PRO A 320 4.14 14.49 22.69
C PRO A 320 4.75 15.43 21.64
N GLY A 321 5.68 14.92 20.84
CA GLY A 321 6.48 15.65 19.87
C GLY A 321 7.71 16.35 20.46
N GLY A 322 8.03 16.07 21.72
CA GLY A 322 9.05 16.75 22.50
C GLY A 322 10.33 15.94 22.72
N ILE A 323 11.16 16.45 23.64
CA ILE A 323 12.39 15.82 24.08
C ILE A 323 12.16 15.20 25.46
N PHE A 324 12.54 13.93 25.60
CA PHE A 324 12.43 13.15 26.83
C PHE A 324 13.82 12.76 27.28
N ILE A 325 14.21 13.09 28.51
CA ILE A 325 15.47 12.63 29.11
C ILE A 325 15.12 11.63 30.21
N ARG A 326 15.65 10.42 30.12
CA ARG A 326 15.41 9.36 31.12
C ARG A 326 16.72 8.68 31.53
N LYS A 327 16.74 8.13 32.74
CA LYS A 327 17.84 7.29 33.23
C LYS A 327 17.55 5.84 32.86
N SER A 328 18.55 5.08 32.44
CA SER A 328 18.35 3.66 32.11
C SER A 328 17.84 2.86 33.31
N GLU A 329 18.28 3.23 34.52
CA GLU A 329 17.86 2.62 35.79
C GLU A 329 16.38 2.84 36.14
N SER A 330 15.68 3.80 35.49
CA SER A 330 14.25 3.99 35.72
C SER A 330 13.38 2.98 34.97
N PHE A 331 13.97 2.13 34.12
CA PHE A 331 13.27 1.10 33.35
C PHE A 331 13.56 -0.28 33.90
N SER A 332 12.52 -1.13 33.94
CA SER A 332 12.72 -2.58 34.03
C SER A 332 13.34 -3.11 32.74
N ALA A 333 13.83 -4.35 32.75
CA ALA A 333 14.32 -5.00 31.53
C ALA A 333 13.24 -5.06 30.44
N ASP A 334 12.01 -5.45 30.80
CA ASP A 334 10.88 -5.53 29.87
C ASP A 334 10.48 -4.16 29.31
N ASP A 335 10.54 -3.10 30.12
CA ASP A 335 10.21 -1.74 29.66
C ASP A 335 11.29 -1.17 28.73
N LEU A 336 12.56 -1.44 29.00
CA LEU A 336 13.65 -1.07 28.09
C LEU A 336 13.53 -1.80 26.76
N GLN A 337 13.13 -3.06 26.81
CA GLN A 337 12.90 -3.87 25.62
C GLN A 337 11.70 -3.38 24.80
N LEU A 338 10.59 -3.05 25.46
CA LEU A 338 9.45 -2.38 24.83
C LEU A 338 9.92 -1.12 24.12
N LEU A 339 10.71 -0.29 24.81
CA LEU A 339 11.19 0.97 24.26
C LEU A 339 12.02 0.79 22.98
N LEU A 340 12.96 -0.15 23.01
CA LEU A 340 13.77 -0.52 21.85
C LEU A 340 12.90 -1.05 20.70
N SER A 341 11.84 -1.82 21.02
CA SER A 341 10.93 -2.39 20.03
C SER A 341 9.99 -1.36 19.40
N VAL A 342 9.64 -0.29 20.10
CA VAL A 342 8.73 0.76 19.60
C VAL A 342 9.49 1.84 18.84
N ALA A 343 10.76 2.08 19.19
CA ALA A 343 11.61 3.06 18.52
C ALA A 343 11.67 2.83 17.01
N ALA A 344 11.41 3.90 16.26
CA ALA A 344 11.56 3.93 14.80
C ALA A 344 13.05 3.90 14.42
N VAL A 345 13.86 4.59 15.22
CA VAL A 345 15.32 4.63 15.10
C VAL A 345 15.95 4.51 16.50
N VAL A 346 17.00 3.69 16.61
CA VAL A 346 17.84 3.54 17.79
C VAL A 346 19.28 3.91 17.42
N LEU A 347 19.83 4.91 18.09
CA LEU A 347 21.21 5.36 17.95
C LEU A 347 21.99 5.08 19.24
N GLU A 348 23.25 4.70 19.07
CA GLU A 348 24.14 4.37 20.19
C GLU A 348 25.30 5.36 20.18
N GLY A 349 25.48 6.11 21.27
CA GLY A 349 26.54 7.13 21.37
C GLY A 349 27.94 6.55 21.19
N ARG A 350 28.14 5.27 21.54
CA ARG A 350 29.41 4.56 21.35
C ARG A 350 29.73 4.23 19.89
N ASN A 351 28.75 4.31 18.99
CA ASN A 351 28.91 4.02 17.56
C ASN A 351 29.37 5.24 16.73
N GLY A 352 29.78 6.32 17.39
CA GLY A 352 30.34 7.50 16.74
C GLY A 352 29.28 8.53 16.32
N SER A 353 29.62 9.35 15.33
CA SER A 353 28.79 10.47 14.89
C SER A 353 27.51 10.01 14.17
N LEU A 354 26.57 10.95 13.96
CA LEU A 354 25.36 10.65 13.19
C LEU A 354 25.68 10.17 11.77
N ALA A 355 26.70 10.77 11.13
CA ALA A 355 27.11 10.38 9.79
C ALA A 355 27.65 8.94 9.74
N ASP A 356 28.43 8.54 10.75
CA ASP A 356 28.97 7.18 10.84
C ASP A 356 27.84 6.15 10.94
N GLN A 357 26.83 6.44 11.77
CA GLN A 357 25.69 5.55 11.98
C GLN A 357 24.74 5.50 10.78
N LEU A 358 24.51 6.61 10.08
CA LEU A 358 23.66 6.65 8.87
C LEU A 358 24.33 6.04 7.62
N SER A 359 25.65 5.84 7.64
CA SER A 359 26.36 5.20 6.53
C SER A 359 25.83 3.79 6.22
N THR A 360 25.16 3.14 7.17
CA THR A 360 24.50 1.84 7.01
C THR A 360 23.31 1.90 6.05
N LEU A 361 22.50 2.96 6.07
CA LEU A 361 21.36 3.17 5.16
C LEU A 361 21.77 3.31 3.70
N LEU A 362 23.02 3.74 3.46
CA LEU A 362 23.58 3.86 2.13
C LEU A 362 24.06 2.52 1.56
N LYS A 363 24.10 1.46 2.38
CA LYS A 363 24.45 0.12 1.90
C LYS A 363 23.27 -0.40 1.07
N PRO A 364 23.51 -0.87 -0.17
CA PRO A 364 22.44 -1.44 -0.97
C PRO A 364 21.86 -2.68 -0.26
N VAL A 365 20.54 -2.80 -0.25
CA VAL A 365 19.85 -4.01 0.18
C VAL A 365 20.44 -5.18 -0.61
N ARG A 366 20.91 -6.22 0.09
CA ARG A 366 21.43 -7.42 -0.55
C ARG A 366 20.27 -8.18 -1.21
N THR A 367 19.96 -7.84 -2.44
CA THR A 367 19.07 -8.64 -3.26
C THR A 367 19.81 -9.89 -3.75
N PRO A 368 19.21 -11.08 -3.69
CA PRO A 368 19.75 -12.23 -4.41
C PRO A 368 20.01 -11.86 -5.88
N PRO A 369 21.09 -12.35 -6.50
CA PRO A 369 21.35 -12.03 -7.90
C PRO A 369 20.16 -12.46 -8.75
N ALA A 370 19.65 -11.52 -9.57
CA ALA A 370 18.61 -11.81 -10.55
C ALA A 370 19.08 -12.96 -11.45
N PHE A 371 18.25 -13.98 -11.60
CA PHE A 371 18.55 -15.07 -12.51
C PHE A 371 17.97 -14.72 -13.87
N ALA A 372 18.82 -14.66 -14.89
CA ALA A 372 18.35 -14.47 -16.25
C ALA A 372 17.61 -15.74 -16.68
N PHE A 373 16.32 -15.62 -16.94
CA PHE A 373 15.58 -16.67 -17.63
C PHE A 373 15.99 -16.66 -19.10
N PRO A 374 16.33 -17.82 -19.69
CA PRO A 374 16.65 -17.88 -21.10
C PRO A 374 15.43 -17.44 -21.92
N SER A 375 15.66 -16.60 -22.94
CA SER A 375 14.62 -16.26 -23.92
C SER A 375 14.36 -17.50 -24.79
N VAL A 376 13.48 -18.39 -24.33
CA VAL A 376 13.08 -19.57 -25.10
C VAL A 376 12.10 -19.15 -26.20
N SER A 377 12.27 -19.74 -27.39
CA SER A 377 11.31 -19.63 -28.49
C SER A 377 9.92 -20.03 -27.99
N LYS A 378 8.97 -19.09 -28.02
CA LYS A 378 7.57 -19.32 -27.65
C LYS A 378 6.97 -20.36 -28.59
N THR A 379 6.81 -21.60 -28.12
CA THR A 379 5.92 -22.55 -28.77
C THR A 379 4.55 -21.87 -28.88
N PRO A 380 3.83 -21.96 -30.02
CA PRO A 380 2.50 -21.40 -30.11
C PRO A 380 1.67 -21.95 -28.94
N PRO A 381 1.05 -21.08 -28.12
CA PRO A 381 0.22 -21.55 -27.03
C PRO A 381 -0.93 -22.40 -27.61
N PRO A 382 -1.46 -23.37 -26.84
CA PRO A 382 -2.71 -24.03 -27.19
C PRO A 382 -3.81 -23.02 -27.47
N ALA A 383 -4.85 -23.43 -28.19
CA ALA A 383 -6.01 -22.59 -28.44
C ALA A 383 -6.56 -22.01 -27.11
N ALA A 384 -6.86 -20.71 -27.10
CA ALA A 384 -7.39 -20.05 -25.93
C ALA A 384 -8.72 -20.68 -25.51
N VAL A 385 -8.88 -20.96 -24.23
CA VAL A 385 -10.17 -21.36 -23.66
C VAL A 385 -11.08 -20.14 -23.73
N THR A 386 -12.27 -20.32 -24.29
CA THR A 386 -13.31 -19.28 -24.37
C THR A 386 -14.51 -19.71 -23.54
N PHE A 387 -15.04 -18.78 -22.75
CA PHE A 387 -16.21 -19.02 -21.92
C PHE A 387 -17.47 -18.52 -22.65
N SER A 388 -18.53 -19.32 -22.64
CA SER A 388 -19.76 -19.02 -23.36
C SER A 388 -20.86 -18.51 -22.42
N PRO A 389 -21.51 -17.37 -22.72
CA PRO A 389 -22.63 -16.86 -21.93
C PRO A 389 -23.96 -17.56 -22.23
N ALA A 390 -24.02 -18.52 -23.16
CA ALA A 390 -25.28 -19.04 -23.73
C ALA A 390 -26.25 -19.69 -22.72
N ARG A 391 -25.75 -20.10 -21.56
CA ARG A 391 -26.54 -20.71 -20.48
C ARG A 391 -26.78 -19.77 -19.29
N LEU A 392 -26.35 -18.52 -19.39
CA LEU A 392 -26.51 -17.54 -18.32
C LEU A 392 -27.86 -16.83 -18.42
N GLN A 393 -28.54 -16.72 -17.28
CA GLN A 393 -29.72 -15.91 -17.10
C GLN A 393 -29.32 -14.45 -16.86
N PHE A 394 -30.09 -13.51 -17.41
CA PHE A 394 -29.89 -12.06 -17.23
C PHE A 394 -28.49 -11.57 -17.59
N PHE A 395 -27.88 -12.12 -18.65
CA PHE A 395 -26.56 -11.70 -19.10
C PHE A 395 -26.54 -10.22 -19.56
N ASN A 396 -25.70 -9.41 -18.94
CA ASN A 396 -25.64 -7.96 -19.16
C ASN A 396 -24.51 -7.50 -20.10
N GLY A 397 -23.85 -8.44 -20.78
CA GLY A 397 -22.69 -8.18 -21.64
C GLY A 397 -21.35 -8.58 -21.03
N THR A 398 -21.25 -8.65 -19.70
CA THR A 398 -20.05 -9.13 -18.99
C THR A 398 -20.35 -10.19 -17.93
N GLY A 399 -21.54 -10.22 -17.34
CA GLY A 399 -21.92 -11.25 -16.38
C GLY A 399 -23.41 -11.57 -16.34
N GLY A 400 -23.74 -12.70 -15.73
CA GLY A 400 -25.11 -13.22 -15.58
C GLY A 400 -25.15 -14.39 -14.61
N PHE A 401 -26.35 -14.81 -14.21
CA PHE A 401 -26.53 -15.92 -13.28
C PHE A 401 -26.49 -17.27 -14.00
N ASN A 402 -26.00 -18.31 -13.34
CA ASN A 402 -26.10 -19.69 -13.84
C ASN A 402 -27.57 -20.19 -13.87
N GLU A 403 -27.79 -21.38 -14.42
CA GLU A 403 -29.14 -21.94 -14.65
C GLU A 403 -29.98 -22.11 -13.37
N ASP A 404 -29.36 -22.34 -12.21
CA ASP A 404 -30.05 -22.46 -10.93
C ASP A 404 -29.99 -21.19 -10.06
N GLY A 405 -29.36 -20.12 -10.54
CA GLY A 405 -29.22 -18.85 -9.85
C GLY A 405 -28.28 -18.84 -8.63
N SER A 406 -27.59 -19.95 -8.35
CA SER A 406 -26.70 -20.08 -7.19
C SER A 406 -25.33 -19.40 -7.34
N GLU A 407 -24.95 -19.07 -8.57
CA GLU A 407 -23.70 -18.38 -8.89
C GLU A 407 -23.95 -17.21 -9.86
N TYR A 408 -23.20 -16.12 -9.68
CA TYR A 408 -23.09 -15.04 -10.65
C TYR A 408 -21.75 -15.18 -11.39
N HIS A 409 -21.81 -15.38 -12.70
CA HIS A 409 -20.66 -15.61 -13.58
C HIS A 409 -20.27 -14.31 -14.27
N ILE A 410 -18.98 -14.01 -14.31
CA ILE A 410 -18.39 -12.82 -14.90
C ILE A 410 -17.31 -13.29 -15.88
N ILE A 411 -17.50 -12.96 -17.16
CA ILE A 411 -16.60 -13.36 -18.25
C ILE A 411 -15.84 -12.13 -18.70
N LEU A 412 -14.52 -12.15 -18.55
CA LEU A 412 -13.63 -11.06 -18.97
C LEU A 412 -12.70 -11.54 -20.07
N SER A 413 -13.00 -11.15 -21.31
CA SER A 413 -12.17 -11.49 -22.48
C SER A 413 -11.18 -10.36 -22.80
N GLY A 414 -9.96 -10.72 -23.18
CA GLY A 414 -8.90 -9.77 -23.54
C GLY A 414 -8.62 -8.73 -22.45
N GLN A 415 -8.84 -7.44 -22.75
CA GLN A 415 -8.60 -6.31 -21.83
C GLN A 415 -9.90 -5.74 -21.22
N GLN A 416 -11.02 -6.45 -21.34
CA GLN A 416 -12.28 -6.03 -20.74
C GLN A 416 -12.20 -6.00 -19.21
N GLN A 417 -12.93 -5.07 -18.62
CA GLN A 417 -13.06 -4.85 -17.18
C GLN A 417 -14.53 -4.61 -16.84
N THR A 418 -14.93 -4.90 -15.61
CA THR A 418 -16.25 -4.47 -15.09
C THR A 418 -16.27 -2.96 -14.88
N PRO A 419 -17.45 -2.31 -14.86
CA PRO A 419 -17.54 -0.86 -14.65
C PRO A 419 -17.11 -0.41 -13.25
N ALA A 420 -17.22 -1.31 -12.27
CA ALA A 420 -16.77 -1.15 -10.88
C ALA A 420 -16.37 -2.53 -10.34
N PRO A 421 -15.64 -2.60 -9.22
CA PRO A 421 -15.40 -3.87 -8.54
C PRO A 421 -16.73 -4.55 -8.20
N TRP A 422 -16.95 -5.73 -8.76
CA TRP A 422 -18.07 -6.61 -8.44
C TRP A 422 -17.55 -7.62 -7.44
N CYS A 423 -18.01 -7.51 -6.20
CA CYS A 423 -17.38 -8.21 -5.08
C CYS A 423 -18.32 -9.20 -4.41
N ASN A 424 -17.72 -10.21 -3.81
CA ASN A 424 -18.37 -11.12 -2.89
C ASN A 424 -17.84 -10.92 -1.46
N VAL A 425 -18.70 -11.08 -0.46
CA VAL A 425 -18.34 -10.97 0.96
C VAL A 425 -18.41 -12.35 1.59
N LEU A 426 -17.26 -12.87 2.01
CA LEU A 426 -17.12 -14.20 2.56
C LEU A 426 -16.76 -14.02 4.04
N ALA A 427 -17.63 -14.46 4.95
CA ALA A 427 -17.38 -14.29 6.37
C ALA A 427 -18.08 -15.36 7.20
N ASN A 428 -17.49 -15.65 8.36
CA ASN A 428 -18.13 -16.32 9.48
C ASN A 428 -18.17 -15.37 10.69
N SER A 429 -18.38 -15.90 11.90
CA SER A 429 -18.45 -15.11 13.13
C SER A 429 -17.13 -14.47 13.58
N GLN A 430 -15.99 -14.94 13.06
CA GLN A 430 -14.65 -14.56 13.53
C GLN A 430 -13.74 -14.01 12.42
N LEU A 431 -13.89 -14.42 11.17
CA LEU A 431 -13.05 -13.98 10.06
C LEU A 431 -13.91 -13.59 8.87
N GLY A 432 -13.47 -12.57 8.14
CA GLY A 432 -14.07 -12.22 6.87
C GLY A 432 -13.08 -11.73 5.83
N THR A 433 -13.51 -11.78 4.59
CA THR A 433 -12.83 -11.23 3.43
C THR A 433 -13.83 -10.67 2.43
N VAL A 434 -13.46 -9.59 1.75
CA VAL A 434 -14.15 -9.11 0.55
C VAL A 434 -13.24 -9.40 -0.64
N ILE A 435 -13.78 -9.99 -1.70
CA ILE A 435 -13.01 -10.33 -2.90
C ILE A 435 -13.73 -9.85 -4.16
N SER A 436 -13.01 -9.11 -5.02
CA SER A 436 -13.52 -8.60 -6.30
C SER A 436 -13.48 -9.65 -7.41
N GLU A 437 -14.11 -9.32 -8.54
CA GLU A 437 -14.06 -10.13 -9.75
C GLU A 437 -12.65 -10.29 -10.31
N SER A 438 -11.78 -9.34 -9.97
CA SER A 438 -10.38 -9.33 -10.35
C SER A 438 -9.48 -10.12 -9.38
N GLY A 439 -10.06 -10.72 -8.33
CA GLY A 439 -9.36 -11.52 -7.32
C GLY A 439 -8.62 -10.68 -6.27
N GLN A 440 -8.96 -9.40 -6.15
CA GLN A 440 -8.36 -8.46 -5.21
C GLN A 440 -9.20 -8.43 -3.94
N GLY A 441 -8.57 -8.39 -2.78
CA GLY A 441 -9.31 -8.50 -1.53
C GLY A 441 -8.53 -8.05 -0.32
N TYR A 442 -9.25 -7.98 0.80
CA TYR A 442 -8.69 -7.75 2.11
C TYR A 442 -9.37 -8.68 3.11
N SER A 443 -8.66 -9.02 4.18
CA SER A 443 -9.08 -9.99 5.19
C SER A 443 -8.91 -9.40 6.58
N TRP A 444 -9.79 -9.76 7.51
CA TRP A 444 -9.77 -9.28 8.90
C TRP A 444 -10.17 -10.38 9.88
N TYR A 445 -9.84 -10.17 11.15
CA TYR A 445 -10.25 -11.05 12.25
C TYR A 445 -11.05 -10.26 13.28
N GLU A 446 -12.22 -10.77 13.66
CA GLU A 446 -13.28 -10.20 14.51
C GLU A 446 -13.86 -8.86 14.01
N ASN A 447 -13.03 -7.86 13.75
CA ASN A 447 -13.45 -6.51 13.41
C ASN A 447 -12.75 -6.03 12.12
N ALA A 448 -13.55 -5.74 11.08
CA ALA A 448 -13.07 -5.26 9.77
C ALA A 448 -12.42 -3.87 9.81
N HIS A 449 -12.64 -3.11 10.89
CA HIS A 449 -12.08 -1.79 11.11
C HIS A 449 -10.82 -1.83 11.98
N GLU A 450 -10.91 -2.49 13.14
CA GLU A 450 -9.87 -2.42 14.18
C GLU A 450 -8.75 -3.45 14.01
N TYR A 451 -9.03 -4.59 13.36
CA TYR A 451 -8.07 -5.70 13.28
C TYR A 451 -8.06 -6.34 11.87
N ARG A 452 -7.51 -5.58 10.92
CA ARG A 452 -7.24 -6.06 9.57
C ARG A 452 -6.01 -6.96 9.57
N LEU A 453 -6.08 -8.06 8.82
CA LEU A 453 -4.92 -8.91 8.56
C LEU A 453 -4.12 -8.35 7.38
N THR A 454 -4.84 -7.90 6.36
CA THR A 454 -4.29 -7.36 5.10
C THR A 454 -4.90 -5.97 4.80
N PRO A 455 -4.20 -5.09 4.07
CA PRO A 455 -4.64 -3.72 3.84
C PRO A 455 -5.98 -3.60 3.12
N TRP A 456 -6.80 -2.64 3.55
CA TRP A 456 -8.00 -2.20 2.82
C TRP A 456 -7.70 -0.88 2.11
N HIS A 457 -7.50 -0.93 0.79
CA HIS A 457 -7.14 0.25 0.00
C HIS A 457 -8.34 1.11 -0.43
N ASN A 458 -9.53 0.51 -0.56
CA ASN A 458 -10.74 1.19 -1.02
C ASN A 458 -10.53 1.97 -2.35
N ASP A 459 -9.81 1.39 -3.31
CA ASP A 459 -9.51 1.98 -4.61
C ASP A 459 -10.33 1.29 -5.72
N PRO A 460 -11.50 1.82 -6.11
CA PRO A 460 -12.35 1.18 -7.11
C PRO A 460 -11.80 1.25 -8.55
N VAL A 461 -10.80 2.09 -8.81
CA VAL A 461 -10.23 2.26 -10.15
C VAL A 461 -9.13 1.23 -10.36
N SER A 462 -8.07 1.27 -9.54
CA SER A 462 -6.94 0.36 -9.69
C SER A 462 -7.22 -1.03 -9.13
N ASP A 463 -8.15 -1.12 -8.17
CA ASP A 463 -8.48 -2.32 -7.38
C ASP A 463 -7.22 -2.94 -6.78
N SER A 464 -6.49 -2.14 -5.99
CA SER A 464 -5.26 -2.58 -5.34
C SER A 464 -5.57 -3.49 -4.14
N SER A 465 -4.65 -4.43 -3.90
CA SER A 465 -4.74 -5.43 -2.84
C SER A 465 -3.37 -5.64 -2.22
N GLY A 466 -3.35 -5.88 -0.90
CA GLY A 466 -2.17 -6.41 -0.23
C GLY A 466 -2.05 -7.93 -0.32
N GLU A 467 -2.97 -8.60 -1.02
CA GLU A 467 -2.99 -10.05 -1.25
C GLU A 467 -2.77 -10.37 -2.73
N ALA A 468 -1.92 -11.36 -3.02
CA ALA A 468 -1.65 -11.79 -4.39
C ALA A 468 -1.28 -13.28 -4.51
N LEU A 469 -1.64 -13.87 -5.65
CA LEU A 469 -1.18 -15.20 -6.09
C LEU A 469 -0.55 -15.07 -7.48
N TYR A 470 0.61 -15.70 -7.64
CA TYR A 470 1.38 -15.71 -8.88
C TYR A 470 1.68 -17.14 -9.31
N LEU A 471 1.66 -17.34 -10.61
CA LEU A 471 2.16 -18.51 -11.31
C LEU A 471 3.35 -18.05 -12.16
N ARG A 472 4.45 -18.81 -12.10
CA ARG A 472 5.61 -18.55 -12.95
C ARG A 472 6.10 -19.84 -13.59
N ASP A 473 6.38 -19.77 -14.88
CA ASP A 473 7.12 -20.83 -15.57
C ASP A 473 8.61 -20.73 -15.22
N GLU A 474 9.17 -21.77 -14.63
CA GLU A 474 10.57 -21.77 -14.18
C GLU A 474 11.59 -21.94 -15.32
N GLU A 475 11.14 -22.30 -16.52
CA GLU A 475 11.96 -22.39 -17.73
C GLU A 475 12.03 -21.05 -18.46
N THR A 476 10.91 -20.35 -18.61
CA THR A 476 10.83 -19.09 -19.38
C THR A 476 10.86 -17.81 -18.53
N GLY A 477 10.48 -17.91 -17.25
CA GLY A 477 10.30 -16.75 -16.38
C GLY A 477 9.01 -15.96 -16.61
N ASP A 478 8.10 -16.43 -17.47
CA ASP A 478 6.81 -15.78 -17.67
C ASP A 478 5.97 -15.87 -16.39
N VAL A 479 5.37 -14.74 -15.99
CA VAL A 479 4.58 -14.59 -14.76
C VAL A 479 3.16 -14.18 -15.11
N TRP A 480 2.18 -14.79 -14.47
CA TRP A 480 0.77 -14.39 -14.53
C TRP A 480 0.05 -14.75 -13.23
N SER A 481 -1.15 -14.23 -13.03
CA SER A 481 -2.01 -14.53 -11.89
C SER A 481 -3.16 -15.46 -12.30
N PRO A 482 -3.62 -16.37 -11.40
CA PRO A 482 -4.83 -17.17 -11.64
C PRO A 482 -6.10 -16.32 -11.67
N THR A 483 -6.00 -15.06 -11.26
CA THR A 483 -7.02 -14.02 -11.24
C THR A 483 -6.64 -12.87 -12.18
N PRO A 484 -7.59 -12.02 -12.62
CA PRO A 484 -7.30 -10.89 -13.50
C PRO A 484 -6.21 -9.93 -13.01
N LEU A 485 -6.09 -9.75 -11.69
CA LEU A 485 -5.05 -8.96 -11.02
C LEU A 485 -4.29 -9.84 -10.02
N PRO A 486 -3.04 -9.51 -9.66
CA PRO A 486 -2.28 -8.32 -10.08
C PRO A 486 -1.59 -8.43 -11.45
N VAL A 487 -1.24 -9.64 -11.93
CA VAL A 487 -0.54 -9.82 -13.21
C VAL A 487 -1.46 -10.54 -14.21
N ARG A 488 -2.20 -9.75 -15.00
CA ARG A 488 -3.16 -10.28 -15.96
C ARG A 488 -2.49 -11.14 -17.05
N GLY A 489 -3.02 -12.33 -17.30
CA GLY A 489 -2.70 -13.15 -18.47
C GLY A 489 -3.32 -12.60 -19.76
N LYS A 490 -3.16 -13.34 -20.86
CA LYS A 490 -3.71 -12.97 -22.18
C LYS A 490 -5.03 -13.66 -22.48
N GLY A 491 -5.25 -14.85 -21.91
CA GLY A 491 -6.49 -15.60 -22.06
C GLY A 491 -7.69 -14.96 -21.35
N ASP A 492 -8.86 -15.53 -21.58
CA ASP A 492 -10.09 -15.12 -20.91
C ASP A 492 -10.08 -15.55 -19.44
N TYR A 493 -10.81 -14.81 -18.61
CA TYR A 493 -11.07 -15.13 -17.21
C TYR A 493 -12.56 -15.37 -17.00
N LEU A 494 -12.89 -16.42 -16.24
CA LEU A 494 -14.22 -16.64 -15.70
C LEU A 494 -14.16 -16.52 -14.17
N THR A 495 -14.87 -15.54 -13.63
CA THR A 495 -15.10 -15.42 -12.18
C THR A 495 -16.51 -15.88 -11.87
N ARG A 496 -16.67 -16.68 -10.81
CA ARG A 496 -17.96 -17.15 -10.31
C ARG A 496 -18.07 -16.80 -8.84
N HIS A 497 -18.96 -15.87 -8.51
CA HIS A 497 -19.34 -15.62 -7.12
C HIS A 497 -20.50 -16.54 -6.77
N GLY A 498 -20.36 -17.30 -5.68
CA GLY A 498 -21.44 -18.11 -5.12
C GLY A 498 -21.63 -17.81 -3.63
N PHE A 499 -22.55 -18.51 -3.00
CA PHE A 499 -22.82 -18.32 -1.57
C PHE A 499 -21.67 -18.90 -0.72
N GLY A 500 -20.87 -18.01 -0.11
CA GLY A 500 -19.76 -18.37 0.77
C GLY A 500 -18.44 -18.69 0.06
N TYR A 501 -18.37 -18.56 -1.27
CA TYR A 501 -17.13 -18.79 -2.03
C TYR A 501 -17.06 -17.96 -3.31
N SER A 502 -15.87 -17.81 -3.86
CA SER A 502 -15.64 -17.31 -5.22
C SER A 502 -14.64 -18.18 -5.95
N THR A 503 -14.89 -18.48 -7.23
CA THR A 503 -14.01 -19.29 -8.08
C THR A 503 -13.52 -18.48 -9.27
N PHE A 504 -12.25 -18.63 -9.62
CA PHE A 504 -11.59 -17.98 -10.76
C PHE A 504 -10.99 -19.06 -11.65
N GLU A 505 -11.24 -18.93 -12.96
CA GLU A 505 -10.75 -19.86 -13.97
C GLU A 505 -10.01 -19.11 -15.07
N HIS A 506 -8.83 -19.60 -15.41
CA HIS A 506 -7.98 -19.00 -16.42
C HIS A 506 -7.01 -20.02 -17.01
N THR A 507 -6.74 -19.90 -18.31
CA THR A 507 -5.71 -20.69 -18.99
C THR A 507 -4.70 -19.77 -19.66
N GLU A 508 -3.43 -19.96 -19.33
CA GLU A 508 -2.31 -19.23 -19.92
C GLU A 508 -1.18 -20.21 -20.29
N TYR A 509 -0.61 -20.07 -21.49
CA TYR A 509 0.46 -20.96 -21.99
C TYR A 509 0.15 -22.47 -21.85
N GLY A 510 -1.12 -22.87 -21.95
CA GLY A 510 -1.54 -24.27 -21.77
C GLY A 510 -1.55 -24.77 -20.33
N ILE A 511 -1.43 -23.89 -19.33
CA ILE A 511 -1.69 -24.21 -17.93
C ILE A 511 -3.07 -23.68 -17.58
N SER A 512 -4.00 -24.59 -17.29
CA SER A 512 -5.31 -24.25 -16.75
C SER A 512 -5.22 -24.10 -15.23
N SER A 513 -5.82 -23.05 -14.69
CA SER A 513 -5.87 -22.76 -13.27
C SER A 513 -7.31 -22.55 -12.82
N THR A 514 -7.68 -23.19 -11.71
CA THR A 514 -8.94 -22.97 -11.00
C THR A 514 -8.62 -22.64 -9.56
N LEU A 515 -8.92 -21.41 -9.14
CA LEU A 515 -8.74 -20.93 -7.77
C LEU A 515 -10.10 -20.76 -7.12
N THR A 516 -10.36 -21.44 -6.00
CA THR A 516 -11.56 -21.22 -5.18
C THR A 516 -11.19 -20.65 -3.82
N VAL A 517 -11.76 -19.49 -3.49
CA VAL A 517 -11.56 -18.77 -2.23
C VAL A 517 -12.83 -18.84 -1.39
N PHE A 518 -12.68 -19.18 -0.11
CA PHE A 518 -13.78 -19.27 0.84
C PHE A 518 -13.27 -19.07 2.28
N VAL A 519 -14.18 -18.81 3.21
CA VAL A 519 -13.88 -18.79 4.65
C VAL A 519 -14.45 -20.07 5.25
N ALA A 520 -13.66 -20.74 6.11
CA ALA A 520 -14.13 -21.92 6.83
C ALA A 520 -15.43 -21.60 7.58
N GLU A 521 -16.30 -22.59 7.75
CA GLU A 521 -17.64 -22.35 8.28
C GLU A 521 -17.61 -21.75 9.69
N GLU A 522 -16.79 -22.31 10.58
CA GLU A 522 -16.70 -21.89 11.99
C GLU A 522 -15.31 -21.39 12.41
N ALA A 523 -14.25 -21.76 11.69
CA ALA A 523 -12.88 -21.43 12.07
C ALA A 523 -12.38 -20.11 11.47
N PRO A 524 -11.46 -19.37 12.13
CA PRO A 524 -10.95 -18.09 11.64
C PRO A 524 -9.87 -18.29 10.56
N VAL A 525 -10.23 -18.97 9.47
CA VAL A 525 -9.34 -19.34 8.37
C VAL A 525 -10.01 -19.08 7.02
N ARG A 526 -9.37 -18.24 6.21
CA ARG A 526 -9.64 -18.10 4.77
C ARG A 526 -8.79 -19.12 4.01
N LEU A 527 -9.43 -19.89 3.13
CA LEU A 527 -8.78 -20.88 2.29
C LEU A 527 -8.79 -20.44 0.83
N SER A 528 -7.74 -20.82 0.13
CA SER A 528 -7.56 -20.63 -1.31
C SER A 528 -7.07 -21.94 -1.91
N LEU A 529 -8.00 -22.68 -2.52
CA LEU A 529 -7.74 -23.96 -3.17
C LEU A 529 -7.43 -23.69 -4.64
N LEU A 530 -6.18 -23.87 -5.03
CA LEU A 530 -5.70 -23.69 -6.40
C LEU A 530 -5.42 -25.04 -7.04
N THR A 531 -6.13 -25.38 -8.11
CA THR A 531 -5.84 -26.54 -8.96
C THR A 531 -5.19 -26.08 -10.26
N LEU A 532 -4.06 -26.69 -10.62
CA LEU A 532 -3.36 -26.46 -11.88
C LEU A 532 -3.42 -27.73 -12.73
N SER A 533 -3.77 -27.61 -14.00
CA SER A 533 -3.74 -28.70 -14.97
C SER A 533 -2.88 -28.33 -16.16
N ASN A 534 -2.00 -29.24 -16.57
CA ASN A 534 -1.13 -29.03 -17.71
C ASN A 534 -1.76 -29.58 -18.99
N LEU A 535 -2.07 -28.69 -19.92
CA LEU A 535 -2.67 -28.94 -21.23
C LEU A 535 -1.74 -28.51 -22.37
N SER A 536 -0.43 -28.34 -22.07
CA SER A 536 0.52 -27.73 -22.99
C SER A 536 1.19 -28.71 -23.96
N GLY A 537 0.96 -30.02 -23.83
CA GLY A 537 1.59 -31.05 -24.66
C GLY A 537 3.01 -31.42 -24.24
N LYS A 538 3.54 -30.83 -23.15
CA LYS A 538 4.89 -31.07 -22.64
C LYS A 538 4.93 -30.94 -21.12
N THR A 539 5.95 -31.51 -20.48
CA THR A 539 6.20 -31.31 -19.05
C THR A 539 6.49 -29.84 -18.74
N ARG A 540 5.99 -29.34 -17.60
CA ARG A 540 6.13 -27.94 -17.17
C ARG A 540 6.61 -27.87 -15.73
N ASN A 541 7.58 -26.99 -15.49
CA ASN A 541 8.08 -26.66 -14.17
C ASN A 541 7.52 -25.30 -13.76
N LEU A 542 6.72 -25.27 -12.70
CA LEU A 542 6.02 -24.09 -12.25
C LEU A 542 6.40 -23.76 -10.81
N SER A 543 6.51 -22.47 -10.50
CA SER A 543 6.38 -22.00 -9.12
C SER A 543 5.01 -21.35 -8.92
N ILE A 544 4.49 -21.55 -7.71
CA ILE A 544 3.28 -20.91 -7.22
C ILE A 544 3.71 -20.07 -6.03
N THR A 545 3.42 -18.78 -6.07
CA THR A 545 3.77 -17.85 -5.00
C THR A 545 2.55 -17.15 -4.47
N GLY A 546 2.29 -17.29 -3.17
CA GLY A 546 1.34 -16.48 -2.43
C GLY A 546 2.04 -15.34 -1.71
N TYR A 547 1.38 -14.19 -1.62
CA TYR A 547 1.88 -13.00 -0.95
C TYR A 547 0.75 -12.32 -0.17
N VAL A 548 1.03 -11.93 1.06
CA VAL A 548 0.19 -11.04 1.87
C VAL A 548 1.01 -9.93 2.53
N GLU A 549 0.53 -8.69 2.49
CA GLU A 549 1.03 -7.58 3.30
C GLU A 549 0.40 -7.63 4.69
N TRP A 550 1.20 -7.55 5.76
CA TRP A 550 0.68 -7.64 7.12
C TRP A 550 0.25 -6.28 7.67
N VAL A 551 -0.98 -6.21 8.18
CA VAL A 551 -1.46 -5.07 8.97
C VAL A 551 -1.46 -5.43 10.46
N LEU A 552 -2.25 -6.41 10.88
CA LEU A 552 -2.44 -6.78 12.31
C LEU A 552 -2.83 -5.59 13.19
N GLY A 553 -3.86 -4.87 12.75
CA GLY A 553 -4.36 -3.66 13.41
C GLY A 553 -5.25 -2.84 12.46
N GLU A 554 -5.41 -1.56 12.76
CA GLU A 554 -6.22 -0.64 11.95
C GLU A 554 -5.52 -0.31 10.61
N LEU A 555 -4.30 0.23 10.66
CA LEU A 555 -3.58 0.75 9.49
C LEU A 555 -2.13 0.26 9.47
N ALA A 556 -1.65 -0.17 8.29
CA ALA A 556 -0.28 -0.65 8.10
C ALA A 556 0.77 0.40 8.54
N SER A 557 0.53 1.68 8.25
CA SER A 557 1.43 2.77 8.63
C SER A 557 1.64 2.91 10.14
N ARG A 558 0.69 2.42 10.97
CA ARG A 558 0.78 2.42 12.43
C ARG A 558 1.36 1.12 12.96
N SER A 559 0.92 -0.02 12.41
CA SER A 559 1.23 -1.33 12.97
C SER A 559 2.49 -2.00 12.40
N ALA A 560 2.87 -1.72 11.15
CA ALA A 560 3.92 -2.46 10.43
C ALA A 560 5.23 -2.57 11.21
N ARG A 561 5.65 -1.48 11.87
CA ARG A 561 6.87 -1.43 12.67
C ARG A 561 6.83 -2.33 13.93
N HIS A 562 5.66 -2.77 14.35
CA HIS A 562 5.46 -3.61 15.53
C HIS A 562 5.16 -5.07 15.17
N VAL A 563 5.01 -5.37 13.87
CA VAL A 563 4.80 -6.74 13.41
C VAL A 563 6.11 -7.50 13.43
N VAL A 564 6.07 -8.67 14.06
CA VAL A 564 7.16 -9.64 14.08
C VAL A 564 6.74 -10.85 13.27
N THR A 565 7.60 -11.29 12.36
CA THR A 565 7.38 -12.49 11.55
C THR A 565 8.30 -13.64 11.97
N SER A 566 7.82 -14.88 11.86
CA SER A 566 8.63 -16.09 12.09
C SER A 566 8.16 -17.21 11.16
N PRO A 567 9.01 -18.19 10.81
CA PRO A 567 8.60 -19.33 10.01
C PRO A 567 7.94 -20.40 10.89
N ALA A 568 7.00 -21.15 10.32
CA ALA A 568 6.46 -22.35 10.91
C ALA A 568 6.30 -23.45 9.85
N ALA A 569 6.34 -24.71 10.27
CA ALA A 569 6.18 -25.84 9.37
C ALA A 569 5.43 -26.99 10.04
N ILE A 570 4.66 -27.71 9.23
CA ILE A 570 4.04 -28.99 9.58
C ILE A 570 4.37 -30.00 8.48
N ALA A 571 3.99 -31.27 8.66
CA ALA A 571 4.29 -32.31 7.68
C ALA A 571 3.76 -32.02 6.26
N THR A 572 2.64 -31.30 6.14
CA THR A 572 1.97 -31.05 4.85
C THR A 572 2.29 -29.70 4.22
N GLY A 573 3.01 -28.81 4.92
CA GLY A 573 3.28 -27.46 4.41
C GLY A 573 4.03 -26.54 5.37
N SER A 574 4.14 -25.27 4.99
CA SER A 574 4.87 -24.24 5.75
C SER A 574 4.11 -22.93 5.78
N ALA A 575 4.43 -22.10 6.76
CA ALA A 575 3.80 -20.83 7.02
C ALA A 575 4.80 -19.74 7.39
N VAL A 576 4.40 -18.49 7.20
CA VAL A 576 4.96 -17.34 7.90
C VAL A 576 3.92 -16.88 8.91
N LEU A 577 4.32 -16.88 10.18
CA LEU A 577 3.55 -16.36 11.29
C LEU A 577 3.80 -14.86 11.43
N ALA A 578 2.82 -14.14 11.95
CA ALA A 578 2.93 -12.72 12.24
C ALA A 578 2.23 -12.36 13.55
N ARG A 579 2.86 -11.49 14.35
CA ARG A 579 2.36 -11.05 15.66
C ARG A 579 2.56 -9.57 15.85
N ASN A 580 1.63 -8.93 16.57
CA ASN A 580 1.74 -7.53 16.97
C ASN A 580 1.32 -7.38 18.44
N PHE A 581 2.30 -7.28 19.34
CA PHE A 581 2.04 -7.06 20.77
C PHE A 581 1.70 -5.61 21.11
N TYR A 582 2.00 -4.65 20.21
CA TYR A 582 1.83 -3.23 20.48
C TYR A 582 0.36 -2.83 20.60
N ASN A 583 -0.49 -3.39 19.72
CA ASN A 583 -1.91 -3.08 19.63
C ASN A 583 -2.81 -4.07 20.41
N SER A 584 -2.26 -5.11 21.03
CA SER A 584 -3.05 -6.10 21.77
C SER A 584 -3.29 -5.65 23.20
N THR A 585 -4.55 -5.40 23.58
CA THR A 585 -4.97 -5.32 24.99
C THR A 585 -4.92 -6.72 25.62
N GLY A 586 -3.71 -7.21 25.90
CA GLY A 586 -3.44 -8.35 26.77
C GLY A 586 -3.62 -9.77 26.21
N SER A 587 -4.16 -9.97 24.99
CA SER A 587 -4.20 -11.29 24.35
C SER A 587 -3.22 -11.33 23.18
N ALA A 588 -2.16 -12.13 23.32
CA ALA A 588 -1.32 -12.49 22.19
C ALA A 588 -2.23 -13.11 21.13
N ARG A 589 -2.12 -12.67 19.88
CA ARG A 589 -2.76 -13.29 18.71
C ARG A 589 -1.66 -13.58 17.71
N THR A 590 -1.75 -14.72 17.04
CA THR A 590 -0.78 -15.11 16.02
C THR A 590 -1.51 -15.30 14.70
N ALA A 591 -1.28 -14.39 13.76
CA ALA A 591 -1.74 -14.56 12.40
C ALA A 591 -0.79 -15.50 11.65
N PHE A 592 -1.30 -16.17 10.61
CA PHE A 592 -0.48 -17.01 9.75
C PHE A 592 -0.94 -16.94 8.31
N PHE A 593 0.03 -17.03 7.40
CA PHE A 593 -0.20 -17.35 6.00
C PHE A 593 0.58 -18.62 5.68
N ALA A 594 -0.08 -19.64 5.15
CA ALA A 594 0.46 -20.98 4.95
C ALA A 594 0.18 -21.53 3.54
N VAL A 595 1.01 -22.46 3.07
CA VAL A 595 0.79 -23.21 1.83
C VAL A 595 1.17 -24.68 1.98
N THR A 596 0.42 -25.57 1.32
CA THR A 596 0.78 -26.98 1.17
C THR A 596 1.98 -27.16 0.24
N GLY A 597 2.89 -28.07 0.58
CA GLY A 597 4.03 -28.40 -0.27
C GLY A 597 5.21 -28.99 0.51
N THR A 598 6.11 -29.67 -0.18
CA THR A 598 7.26 -30.36 0.45
C THR A 598 8.51 -29.49 0.51
N ARG A 599 8.68 -28.56 -0.42
CA ARG A 599 9.77 -27.58 -0.46
C ARG A 599 9.17 -26.20 -0.67
N ILE A 600 9.17 -25.39 0.39
CA ILE A 600 8.57 -24.07 0.40
C ILE A 600 9.64 -23.07 0.80
N ALA A 601 9.93 -22.12 -0.09
CA ALA A 601 10.71 -20.95 0.25
C ALA A 601 9.78 -19.88 0.83
N HIS A 602 10.30 -19.04 1.73
CA HIS A 602 9.49 -17.99 2.36
C HIS A 602 10.27 -16.68 2.54
N SER A 603 9.55 -15.59 2.75
CA SER A 603 10.10 -14.32 3.22
C SER A 603 9.04 -13.53 4.00
N GLY A 604 9.49 -12.87 5.05
CA GLY A 604 8.74 -11.94 5.88
C GLY A 604 9.05 -10.46 5.60
N ASN A 605 9.87 -10.15 4.59
CA ASN A 605 10.34 -8.79 4.29
C ASN A 605 9.76 -8.27 2.97
N ARG A 606 8.89 -7.26 3.06
CA ARG A 606 8.18 -6.68 1.93
C ARG A 606 9.09 -5.96 0.95
N LEU A 607 10.12 -5.28 1.46
CA LEU A 607 11.05 -4.50 0.64
C LEU A 607 11.85 -5.40 -0.31
N GLU A 608 12.23 -6.62 0.11
CA GLU A 608 12.87 -7.58 -0.81
C GLU A 608 11.86 -8.26 -1.74
N CYS A 609 10.62 -8.50 -1.29
CA CYS A 609 9.61 -9.18 -2.08
C CYS A 609 9.14 -8.30 -3.24
N LEU A 610 8.78 -7.05 -2.96
CA LEU A 610 8.33 -6.11 -3.98
C LEU A 610 9.51 -5.41 -4.65
N GLY A 611 10.60 -5.17 -3.93
CA GLY A 611 11.73 -4.35 -4.39
C GLY A 611 11.51 -2.87 -4.10
N ARG A 612 12.59 -2.10 -4.11
CA ARG A 612 12.51 -0.63 -3.99
C ARG A 612 11.73 -0.06 -5.18
N ASN A 613 10.63 0.64 -4.91
CA ASN A 613 9.68 1.14 -5.91
C ASN A 613 8.94 0.05 -6.71
N GLY A 614 9.00 -1.20 -6.28
CA GLY A 614 8.23 -2.27 -6.89
C GLY A 614 6.80 -2.34 -6.36
N THR A 615 5.96 -3.13 -7.04
CA THR A 615 4.53 -3.27 -6.73
C THR A 615 4.12 -4.74 -6.88
N THR A 616 2.90 -5.09 -6.45
CA THR A 616 2.34 -6.43 -6.71
C THR A 616 2.17 -6.74 -8.21
N ARG A 617 2.15 -5.73 -9.09
CA ARG A 617 2.12 -5.94 -10.55
C ARG A 617 3.49 -6.24 -11.15
N GLN A 618 4.56 -5.81 -10.49
CA GLN A 618 5.95 -6.04 -10.90
C GLN A 618 6.82 -6.35 -9.67
N PRO A 619 6.58 -7.48 -8.98
CA PRO A 619 7.27 -7.78 -7.73
C PRO A 619 8.69 -8.31 -7.99
N ALA A 620 9.69 -7.76 -7.30
CA ALA A 620 11.09 -8.17 -7.45
C ALA A 620 11.33 -9.67 -7.20
N MET A 621 10.58 -10.29 -6.27
CA MET A 621 10.67 -11.73 -5.99
C MET A 621 10.39 -12.62 -7.21
N MET A 622 9.64 -12.13 -8.20
CA MET A 622 9.36 -12.89 -9.42
C MET A 622 10.52 -12.86 -10.43
N ASN A 623 11.56 -12.06 -10.17
CA ASN A 623 12.79 -11.99 -11.00
C ASN A 623 13.94 -12.85 -10.44
N VAL A 624 13.72 -13.56 -9.33
CA VAL A 624 14.70 -14.44 -8.66
C VAL A 624 14.11 -15.82 -8.39
N ARG A 625 14.97 -16.85 -8.26
CA ARG A 625 14.52 -18.20 -7.87
C ARG A 625 14.60 -18.36 -6.36
N GLY A 626 13.52 -18.84 -5.74
CA GLY A 626 13.41 -18.97 -4.30
C GLY A 626 13.17 -17.62 -3.59
N LEU A 627 13.17 -17.68 -2.27
CA LEU A 627 13.03 -16.55 -1.36
C LEU A 627 14.13 -16.65 -0.28
N SER A 628 14.48 -15.53 0.34
CA SER A 628 15.66 -15.43 1.21
C SER A 628 15.55 -16.18 2.55
N GLY A 629 14.34 -16.45 3.03
CA GLY A 629 14.08 -16.90 4.39
C GLY A 629 14.09 -15.78 5.44
N ASN A 630 14.20 -14.51 5.03
CA ASN A 630 14.26 -13.38 5.97
C ASN A 630 12.92 -13.19 6.70
N THR A 631 12.88 -13.54 7.97
CA THR A 631 11.78 -13.26 8.90
C THR A 631 12.35 -12.66 10.19
N GLY A 632 11.54 -11.93 10.95
CA GLY A 632 11.97 -11.33 12.21
C GLY A 632 11.22 -10.04 12.52
N ALA A 633 11.85 -9.20 13.33
CA ALA A 633 11.32 -7.92 13.77
C ALA A 633 12.03 -6.74 13.08
N GLY A 634 11.43 -5.55 13.14
CA GLY A 634 12.05 -4.31 12.68
C GLY A 634 11.99 -4.05 11.17
N MET A 635 11.53 -5.01 10.37
CA MET A 635 11.41 -4.93 8.92
C MET A 635 10.08 -4.32 8.46
N ASP A 636 9.93 -4.12 7.15
CA ASP A 636 8.63 -3.90 6.50
C ASP A 636 7.95 -5.28 6.30
N PRO A 637 6.87 -5.60 7.05
CA PRO A 637 6.41 -6.98 7.22
C PRO A 637 5.52 -7.46 6.06
N CYS A 638 5.76 -8.68 5.60
CA CYS A 638 4.84 -9.41 4.73
C CYS A 638 4.89 -10.92 5.03
N ALA A 639 4.16 -11.71 4.26
CA ALA A 639 4.42 -13.14 4.11
C ALA A 639 4.38 -13.50 2.63
N ALA A 640 5.52 -13.90 2.08
CA ALA A 640 5.64 -14.52 0.78
C ALA A 640 5.99 -15.99 0.95
N LEU A 641 5.28 -16.88 0.24
CA LEU A 641 5.51 -18.32 0.24
C LEU A 641 5.56 -18.81 -1.19
N GLN A 642 6.63 -19.51 -1.56
CA GLN A 642 6.82 -20.08 -2.89
C GLN A 642 6.98 -21.59 -2.82
N THR A 643 6.12 -22.32 -3.54
CA THR A 643 6.24 -23.77 -3.73
C THR A 643 6.47 -24.11 -5.21
N LEU A 644 7.15 -25.22 -5.46
CA LEU A 644 7.52 -25.69 -6.80
C LEU A 644 6.78 -26.97 -7.15
N THR A 645 6.44 -27.11 -8.43
CA THR A 645 5.85 -28.33 -8.95
C THR A 645 6.28 -28.62 -10.38
N THR A 646 6.34 -29.90 -10.71
CA THR A 646 6.48 -30.39 -12.07
C THR A 646 5.19 -31.11 -12.44
N LEU A 647 4.59 -30.71 -13.56
CA LEU A 647 3.39 -31.31 -14.13
C LEU A 647 3.75 -31.92 -15.49
N ILE A 648 3.55 -33.22 -15.66
CA ILE A 648 3.60 -33.83 -17.01
C ILE A 648 2.34 -33.43 -17.80
N ASP A 649 2.34 -33.64 -19.11
CA ASP A 649 1.15 -33.34 -19.92
C ASP A 649 -0.06 -34.14 -19.43
N GLY A 650 -1.22 -33.48 -19.31
CA GLY A 650 -2.45 -34.04 -18.73
C GLY A 650 -2.46 -34.15 -17.20
N ASP A 651 -1.36 -33.88 -16.50
CA ASP A 651 -1.31 -33.94 -15.02
C ASP A 651 -2.08 -32.77 -14.39
N SER A 652 -2.60 -33.01 -13.19
CA SER A 652 -3.30 -32.02 -12.39
C SER A 652 -2.88 -32.09 -10.93
N ARG A 653 -2.65 -30.92 -10.31
CA ARG A 653 -2.24 -30.83 -8.91
C ARG A 653 -2.93 -29.68 -8.21
N SER A 654 -3.29 -29.89 -6.95
CA SER A 654 -3.93 -28.88 -6.11
C SER A 654 -3.02 -28.43 -4.97
N PHE A 655 -3.13 -27.15 -4.63
CA PHE A 655 -2.42 -26.47 -3.56
C PHE A 655 -3.42 -25.72 -2.69
N VAL A 656 -3.22 -25.76 -1.38
CA VAL A 656 -4.05 -25.01 -0.42
C VAL A 656 -3.21 -23.91 0.18
N PHE A 657 -3.67 -22.67 0.03
CA PHE A 657 -3.20 -21.55 0.86
C PHE A 657 -4.21 -21.27 1.95
N ALA A 658 -3.73 -20.97 3.15
CA ALA A 658 -4.55 -20.64 4.31
C ALA A 658 -4.06 -19.32 4.95
N LEU A 659 -4.98 -18.39 5.18
CA LEU A 659 -4.75 -17.15 5.92
C LEU A 659 -5.68 -17.15 7.13
N GLY A 660 -5.13 -17.03 8.34
CA GLY A 660 -5.96 -17.10 9.54
C GLY A 660 -5.28 -16.55 10.78
N VAL A 661 -5.97 -16.69 11.92
CA VAL A 661 -5.49 -16.25 13.24
C VAL A 661 -5.76 -17.34 14.26
N GLY A 662 -4.76 -17.64 15.08
CA GLY A 662 -4.92 -18.41 16.32
C GLY A 662 -4.62 -17.54 17.53
N GLU A 663 -5.10 -17.97 18.70
CA GLU A 663 -4.75 -17.34 19.99
C GLU A 663 -3.23 -17.39 20.22
N ASP A 664 -2.58 -18.49 19.85
CA ASP A 664 -1.12 -18.60 19.95
C ASP A 664 -0.54 -19.45 18.81
N GLU A 665 0.77 -19.71 18.88
CA GLU A 665 1.47 -20.56 17.91
C GLU A 665 0.94 -22.02 17.90
N GLY A 666 0.49 -22.53 19.04
CA GLY A 666 -0.08 -23.87 19.17
C GLY A 666 -1.45 -23.96 18.47
N ALA A 667 -2.32 -22.98 18.70
CA ALA A 667 -3.61 -22.85 18.03
C ALA A 667 -3.43 -22.71 16.50
N VAL A 668 -2.47 -21.91 16.06
CA VAL A 668 -2.11 -21.82 14.63
C VAL A 668 -1.67 -23.17 14.08
N THR A 669 -0.82 -23.89 14.80
CA THR A 669 -0.36 -25.22 14.37
C THR A 669 -1.53 -26.20 14.23
N ALA A 670 -2.51 -26.16 15.15
CA ALA A 670 -3.72 -26.97 15.06
C ALA A 670 -4.58 -26.60 13.84
N LEU A 671 -4.79 -25.31 13.58
CA LEU A 671 -5.51 -24.83 12.39
C LEU A 671 -4.80 -25.25 11.10
N MET A 672 -3.47 -25.17 11.05
CA MET A 672 -2.70 -25.65 9.91
C MET A 672 -2.85 -27.16 9.71
N GLN A 673 -2.78 -27.96 10.78
CA GLN A 673 -2.97 -29.41 10.69
C GLN A 673 -4.38 -29.78 10.21
N GLN A 674 -5.40 -29.01 10.60
CA GLN A 674 -6.78 -29.22 10.20
C GLN A 674 -7.03 -28.86 8.72
N PHE A 675 -6.53 -27.72 8.25
CA PHE A 675 -6.95 -27.19 6.95
C PHE A 675 -5.90 -27.29 5.83
N LEU A 676 -4.62 -27.47 6.15
CA LEU A 676 -3.53 -27.49 5.15
C LEU A 676 -3.38 -28.88 4.51
N SER A 677 -4.47 -29.36 3.93
CA SER A 677 -4.59 -30.60 3.17
C SER A 677 -5.65 -30.42 2.09
N THR A 678 -5.37 -30.88 0.87
CA THR A 678 -6.30 -30.76 -0.25
C THR A 678 -7.64 -31.42 0.04
N GLY A 679 -7.63 -32.61 0.65
CA GLY A 679 -8.86 -33.34 0.98
C GLY A 679 -9.69 -32.60 2.03
N GLU A 680 -9.06 -32.10 3.09
CA GLU A 680 -9.77 -31.36 4.15
C GLU A 680 -10.29 -30.00 3.65
N ALA A 681 -9.53 -29.28 2.83
CA ALA A 681 -10.00 -28.05 2.22
C ALA A 681 -11.20 -28.28 1.28
N GLN A 682 -11.21 -29.38 0.52
CA GLN A 682 -12.37 -29.75 -0.30
C GLN A 682 -13.59 -30.12 0.54
N ASN A 683 -13.40 -30.87 1.62
CA ASN A 683 -14.45 -31.19 2.57
C ASN A 683 -15.02 -29.92 3.24
N GLU A 684 -14.15 -28.98 3.62
CA GLU A 684 -14.56 -27.70 4.19
C GLU A 684 -15.35 -26.85 3.19
N LEU A 685 -14.91 -26.76 1.93
CA LEU A 685 -15.66 -26.08 0.89
C LEU A 685 -17.06 -26.69 0.71
N ALA A 686 -17.18 -28.02 0.76
CA ALA A 686 -18.47 -28.70 0.70
C ALA A 686 -19.36 -28.36 1.91
N ARG A 687 -18.79 -28.30 3.13
CA ARG A 687 -19.49 -27.85 4.34
C ARG A 687 -20.01 -26.43 4.20
N VAL A 688 -19.19 -25.49 3.73
CA VAL A 688 -19.58 -24.09 3.50
C VAL A 688 -20.72 -23.99 2.50
N LYS A 689 -20.62 -24.69 1.36
CA LYS A 689 -21.70 -24.72 0.35
C LYS A 689 -22.99 -25.29 0.92
N GLN A 690 -22.90 -26.37 1.68
CA GLN A 690 -24.05 -27.01 2.32
C GLN A 690 -24.70 -26.09 3.36
N HIS A 691 -23.90 -25.42 4.21
CA HIS A 691 -24.38 -24.46 5.20
C HIS A 691 -25.22 -23.37 4.54
N TRP A 692 -24.67 -22.70 3.52
CA TRP A 692 -25.39 -21.64 2.82
C TRP A 692 -26.61 -22.15 2.07
N HIS A 693 -26.51 -23.30 1.41
CA HIS A 693 -27.66 -23.89 0.74
C HIS A 693 -28.80 -24.17 1.73
N GLN A 694 -28.51 -24.80 2.87
CA GLN A 694 -29.51 -25.09 3.91
C GLN A 694 -30.11 -23.83 4.53
N LEU A 695 -29.33 -22.75 4.63
CA LEU A 695 -29.79 -21.49 5.22
C LEU A 695 -30.70 -20.71 4.26
N LEU A 696 -30.28 -20.60 2.99
CA LEU A 696 -30.93 -19.75 1.99
C LEU A 696 -32.18 -20.39 1.38
N THR A 697 -32.27 -21.73 1.36
CA THR A 697 -33.43 -22.45 0.81
C THR A 697 -34.61 -22.60 1.78
N LYS A 698 -34.50 -22.11 3.03
CA LYS A 698 -35.60 -22.18 4.02
C LYS A 698 -36.85 -21.43 3.60
N VAL A 699 -36.67 -20.31 2.89
CA VAL A 699 -37.75 -19.51 2.34
C VAL A 699 -37.47 -19.33 0.87
N GLN A 700 -38.41 -19.74 0.04
CA GLN A 700 -38.35 -19.62 -1.41
C GLN A 700 -39.69 -19.08 -1.89
N ILE A 701 -39.64 -18.14 -2.82
CA ILE A 701 -40.80 -17.61 -3.52
C ILE A 701 -40.78 -18.11 -4.96
N GLN A 702 -41.97 -18.20 -5.54
CA GLN A 702 -42.14 -18.41 -6.96
C GLN A 702 -43.16 -17.39 -7.47
N THR A 703 -42.73 -16.54 -8.38
CA THR A 703 -43.54 -15.45 -8.93
C THR A 703 -43.46 -15.44 -10.46
N PRO A 704 -44.34 -14.72 -11.16
CA PRO A 704 -44.20 -14.51 -12.60
C PRO A 704 -42.96 -13.70 -13.02
N ALA A 705 -42.24 -13.08 -12.08
CA ALA A 705 -41.06 -12.27 -12.31
C ALA A 705 -39.81 -13.02 -11.82
N THR A 706 -39.16 -13.76 -12.72
CA THR A 706 -38.02 -14.63 -12.39
C THR A 706 -36.82 -13.87 -11.84
N GLU A 707 -36.68 -12.59 -12.17
CA GLU A 707 -35.67 -11.70 -11.61
C GLU A 707 -35.88 -11.44 -10.10
N VAL A 708 -37.14 -11.39 -9.65
CA VAL A 708 -37.49 -11.21 -8.23
C VAL A 708 -37.21 -12.49 -7.47
N ASP A 709 -37.62 -13.63 -8.03
CA ASP A 709 -37.38 -14.96 -7.47
C ASP A 709 -35.88 -15.18 -7.28
N LEU A 710 -35.07 -14.90 -8.30
CA LEU A 710 -33.63 -15.10 -8.27
C LEU A 710 -32.95 -14.33 -7.13
N LEU A 711 -33.32 -13.07 -6.93
CA LEU A 711 -32.76 -12.24 -5.86
C LEU A 711 -33.26 -12.67 -4.47
N ALA A 712 -34.57 -12.89 -4.34
CA ALA A 712 -35.20 -13.23 -3.06
C ALA A 712 -34.84 -14.64 -2.56
N ASN A 713 -34.62 -15.59 -3.47
CA ASN A 713 -34.35 -17.00 -3.18
C ASN A 713 -32.90 -17.30 -2.80
N GLY A 714 -32.07 -16.28 -2.58
CA GLY A 714 -30.72 -16.47 -2.06
C GLY A 714 -29.95 -15.19 -1.88
N TRP A 715 -29.77 -14.41 -2.93
CA TRP A 715 -28.81 -13.28 -2.96
C TRP A 715 -29.12 -12.16 -1.95
N LEU A 716 -30.37 -11.75 -1.78
CA LEU A 716 -30.74 -10.71 -0.80
C LEU A 716 -30.55 -11.19 0.64
N LEU A 717 -30.92 -12.44 0.92
CA LEU A 717 -30.71 -13.06 2.24
C LEU A 717 -29.22 -13.24 2.52
N TYR A 718 -28.48 -13.77 1.55
CA TYR A 718 -27.04 -13.94 1.64
C TYR A 718 -26.32 -12.61 1.89
N GLN A 719 -26.63 -11.58 1.11
CA GLN A 719 -26.03 -10.25 1.30
C GLN A 719 -26.33 -9.69 2.70
N THR A 720 -27.55 -9.85 3.19
CA THR A 720 -27.93 -9.40 4.54
C THR A 720 -27.11 -10.12 5.62
N LEU A 721 -27.03 -11.45 5.54
CA LEU A 721 -26.36 -12.26 6.56
C LEU A 721 -24.83 -12.11 6.46
N ALA A 722 -24.25 -12.33 5.29
CA ALA A 722 -22.80 -12.32 5.08
C ALA A 722 -22.22 -10.91 5.21
N SER A 723 -22.78 -9.90 4.53
CA SER A 723 -22.19 -8.55 4.51
C SER A 723 -22.62 -7.69 5.70
N ARG A 724 -23.89 -7.74 6.14
CA ARG A 724 -24.40 -6.81 7.16
C ARG A 724 -24.37 -7.36 8.59
N LEU A 725 -24.56 -8.66 8.80
CA LEU A 725 -24.56 -9.22 10.16
C LEU A 725 -23.20 -9.80 10.55
N LEU A 726 -22.63 -10.69 9.72
CA LEU A 726 -21.36 -11.36 10.00
C LEU A 726 -20.18 -10.41 9.75
N ALA A 727 -20.03 -9.93 8.51
CA ALA A 727 -18.88 -9.12 8.12
C ALA A 727 -18.91 -7.68 8.65
N ARG A 728 -20.11 -7.06 8.65
CA ARG A 728 -20.30 -5.60 8.83
C ARG A 728 -19.38 -4.77 7.94
N SER A 729 -19.22 -5.24 6.71
CA SER A 729 -18.15 -4.81 5.80
C SER A 729 -18.55 -5.04 4.35
N GLY A 730 -17.90 -4.32 3.44
CA GLY A 730 -18.05 -4.40 2.00
C GLY A 730 -16.94 -3.61 1.31
N TYR A 731 -16.86 -3.67 -0.02
CA TYR A 731 -15.73 -3.09 -0.76
C TYR A 731 -15.46 -1.61 -0.40
N TYR A 732 -16.52 -0.80 -0.40
CA TYR A 732 -16.45 0.62 -0.11
C TYR A 732 -16.50 0.96 1.38
N GLN A 733 -16.72 0.01 2.29
CA GLN A 733 -16.89 0.30 3.72
C GLN A 733 -16.35 -0.84 4.58
N SER A 734 -15.31 -0.59 5.37
CA SER A 734 -14.71 -1.58 6.29
C SER A 734 -14.97 -1.24 7.76
N GLY A 735 -16.25 -1.28 8.15
CA GLY A 735 -16.71 -1.02 9.51
C GLY A 735 -18.17 -0.57 9.53
N GLY A 736 -18.97 -1.12 10.45
CA GLY A 736 -20.40 -0.84 10.58
C GLY A 736 -21.01 -1.34 11.87
#